data_AF-A0A6H5ILI8-F1
#
_entry.id   AF-A0A6H5ILI8-F1
#
_cell.length_a   1.000
_cell.length_b   1.000
_cell.length_c   1.000
_cell.angle_alpha   90.00
_cell.angle_beta   90.00
_cell.angle_gamma   90.00
#
_symmetry.space_group_name_H-M   'P 1'
#
loop_
_entity.id
_entity.type
_entity.pdbx_description
1 polymer ?
#
loop_
_entity_poly.entity_id
_entity_poly.type
_entity_poly.pdbx_seq_one_letter_code
_entity_poly.pdbx_strand_id
1 'polypeptide(L)'
;MPLSDSNEKLNDNHDSDEPQNKKKKDVDDTESLLNETFHTFMNSEHRIFVGAVPSRLTLCKAAHDLRRMRDVSSCLGEIFLRVDATFFFETNFSLLEQYFHINSPTITAVTETFLKPSHNTDLYHIAGYNFFHHDRLNKAGGGIAVYVRDDLSTSILAASERVYSRKAEFVFYEIASGSVKLLLGVVYRPPGVARPHDFIDVLSSLSTSYDEVVVTGDLTSTSLLPAVSPRTSRMSWTRFPCTSIDDGTLLQAMYFSLSHYPELADPFSDPTELDGGAACLTDAITEALDIVAPTQVIAVRPKYRPWCDGEVRALIRRRDSAYRRARRSPTPENVILYRRLRSCARYALERAKTTYFRLNVVGAIGPRESWRVLRDMGISSRPSPSPLSVFDPDVLNRHFAAVSAAVSPLSTEDIELALSTPPPAHRFQPFSIGHVSELGVLQALARLKSRGCGVDGLSACVIKRVCPAILSSVTAIVNRSFELSHFPSSWKVASIVPLAKTSSLSSPSDTRPIAQLPEISKVIERVVHHRLLLYLSRYDLLDRDQFGFRPGHSTQTALLHVTEAIRRSADVGEVAELVSFDFSKAFDAIPHALLLRKLRMIGCDEGSLRWFASYLSGRAQAVRSPDGSHTPLVPVSSGVPQGSVLGPLLFIIFINDLPTVLDKAQHMIYADDTQILITGPSRPIAGLVTAANSEIAAICEWARSNLIRLNSNKTGAMLSVVAVSGSRVPLMEDLHGCSSTAYRL
;
A
#
# COMPACT_ATOMS: atom_id res chain seq x y z
N MET A 1 -68.69 -20.70 -36.93
CA MET A 1 -69.61 -19.54 -36.77
C MET A 1 -68.96 -18.58 -35.79
N PRO A 2 -68.94 -17.29 -36.13
CA PRO A 2 -67.69 -16.58 -36.42
C PRO A 2 -67.57 -15.31 -35.53
N LEU A 3 -66.45 -14.61 -35.43
CA LEU A 3 -65.91 -13.52 -36.29
C LEU A 3 -64.88 -12.80 -35.37
N SER A 4 -63.77 -12.18 -35.75
CA SER A 4 -63.16 -11.75 -37.02
C SER A 4 -61.82 -11.07 -36.61
N ASP A 5 -60.66 -11.54 -37.04
CA ASP A 5 -59.88 -11.10 -38.23
C ASP A 5 -58.92 -9.91 -37.99
N SER A 6 -57.61 -10.21 -38.13
CA SER A 6 -56.63 -9.59 -39.06
C SER A 6 -55.20 -10.02 -38.63
N ASN A 7 -54.51 -10.95 -39.32
CA ASN A 7 -53.59 -10.77 -40.47
C ASN A 7 -52.59 -9.61 -40.25
N GLU A 8 -51.24 -9.72 -40.39
CA GLU A 8 -50.30 -10.55 -41.17
C GLU A 8 -48.88 -10.41 -40.53
N LYS A 9 -48.02 -11.46 -40.45
CA LYS A 9 -46.82 -11.76 -41.29
C LYS A 9 -45.83 -10.59 -41.48
N LEU A 10 -44.49 -10.68 -41.49
CA LEU A 10 -43.47 -11.74 -41.57
C LEU A 10 -42.08 -11.09 -41.26
N ASN A 11 -41.14 -11.90 -40.76
CA ASN A 11 -39.66 -11.87 -40.83
C ASN A 11 -38.92 -10.74 -41.59
N ASP A 12 -37.82 -10.19 -41.04
CA ASP A 12 -36.42 -10.66 -41.23
C ASP A 12 -35.34 -9.64 -40.76
N ASN A 13 -34.35 -10.18 -40.04
CA ASN A 13 -32.89 -9.91 -39.94
C ASN A 13 -32.19 -8.53 -40.13
N HIS A 14 -31.14 -8.39 -39.31
CA HIS A 14 -29.82 -7.73 -39.46
C HIS A 14 -29.49 -6.38 -38.77
N ASP A 15 -28.45 -6.48 -37.93
CA ASP A 15 -27.34 -5.57 -37.58
C ASP A 15 -27.58 -4.20 -36.91
N SER A 16 -27.12 -4.07 -35.66
CA SER A 16 -25.92 -3.25 -35.34
C SER A 16 -25.55 -3.31 -33.84
N ASP A 17 -24.38 -3.88 -33.58
CA ASP A 17 -23.59 -3.76 -32.35
C ASP A 17 -22.97 -2.34 -32.20
N GLU A 18 -22.60 -2.01 -30.95
CA GLU A 18 -21.80 -0.88 -30.42
C GLU A 18 -22.45 0.51 -30.15
N PRO A 19 -21.98 1.32 -29.15
CA PRO A 19 -21.22 0.98 -27.94
C PRO A 19 -21.67 1.79 -26.68
N GLN A 20 -22.16 1.12 -25.62
CA GLN A 20 -22.26 1.73 -24.28
C GLN A 20 -21.01 1.51 -23.40
N ASN A 21 -20.08 0.64 -23.82
CA ASN A 21 -18.84 0.35 -23.08
C ASN A 21 -17.63 1.24 -23.46
N LYS A 22 -17.63 1.91 -24.63
CA LYS A 22 -16.59 2.92 -24.96
C LYS A 22 -16.72 4.18 -24.10
N LYS A 23 -17.93 4.73 -23.95
CA LYS A 23 -18.17 5.97 -23.17
C LYS A 23 -17.79 5.89 -21.69
N LYS A 24 -17.76 4.70 -21.08
CA LYS A 24 -17.38 4.55 -19.65
C LYS A 24 -15.87 4.36 -19.48
N LYS A 25 -15.25 3.67 -20.43
CA LYS A 25 -13.79 3.48 -20.50
C LYS A 25 -13.08 4.79 -20.89
N ASP A 26 -13.63 5.53 -21.86
CA ASP A 26 -13.10 6.83 -22.27
C ASP A 26 -13.19 7.86 -21.12
N VAL A 27 -14.23 7.82 -20.29
CA VAL A 27 -14.36 8.72 -19.13
C VAL A 27 -13.36 8.38 -18.03
N ASP A 28 -13.15 7.10 -17.71
CA ASP A 28 -12.17 6.66 -16.71
C ASP A 28 -10.72 6.89 -17.19
N ASP A 29 -10.43 6.68 -18.48
CA ASP A 29 -9.09 6.90 -19.06
C ASP A 29 -8.75 8.41 -19.16
N THR A 30 -9.75 9.26 -19.47
CA THR A 30 -9.56 10.72 -19.46
C THR A 30 -9.42 11.26 -18.02
N GLU A 31 -10.13 10.69 -17.04
CA GLU A 31 -10.03 11.08 -15.63
C GLU A 31 -8.71 10.63 -14.98
N SER A 32 -8.13 9.51 -15.45
CA SER A 32 -6.79 9.04 -15.08
C SER A 32 -5.69 9.96 -15.63
N LEU A 33 -5.74 10.28 -16.92
CA LEU A 33 -4.75 11.14 -17.58
C LEU A 33 -4.75 12.55 -16.98
N LEU A 34 -5.93 13.10 -16.65
CA LEU A 34 -6.06 14.42 -16.02
C LEU A 34 -5.55 14.48 -14.57
N ASN A 35 -5.74 13.41 -13.79
CA ASN A 35 -5.16 13.31 -12.44
C ASN A 35 -3.64 13.21 -12.50
N GLU A 36 -3.11 12.54 -13.52
CA GLU A 36 -1.67 12.41 -13.76
C GLU A 36 -1.06 13.75 -14.21
N THR A 37 -1.74 14.49 -15.09
CA THR A 37 -1.34 15.86 -15.48
C THR A 37 -1.40 16.83 -14.31
N PHE A 38 -2.45 16.77 -13.48
CA PHE A 38 -2.59 17.62 -12.29
C PHE A 38 -1.55 17.28 -11.19
N HIS A 39 -1.23 15.99 -11.02
CA HIS A 39 -0.13 15.55 -10.15
C HIS A 39 1.24 15.97 -10.66
N THR A 40 1.47 15.91 -11.96
CA THR A 40 2.71 16.36 -12.60
C THR A 40 2.85 17.89 -12.48
N PHE A 41 1.75 18.62 -12.64
CA PHE A 41 1.68 20.08 -12.48
C PHE A 41 1.95 20.53 -11.05
N MET A 42 1.35 19.90 -10.04
CA MET A 42 1.59 20.19 -8.61
C MET A 42 3.00 19.78 -8.13
N ASN A 43 3.69 18.92 -8.87
CA ASN A 43 5.06 18.47 -8.57
C ASN A 43 6.14 19.20 -9.41
N SER A 44 5.76 20.16 -10.26
CA SER A 44 6.69 21.03 -10.98
C SER A 44 7.33 22.06 -10.03
N GLU A 45 8.52 22.56 -10.33
CA GLU A 45 9.28 23.50 -9.47
C GLU A 45 8.63 24.89 -9.29
N HIS A 46 7.43 25.12 -9.84
CA HIS A 46 6.69 26.37 -9.71
C HIS A 46 6.08 26.56 -8.32
N ARG A 47 6.22 27.76 -7.74
CA ARG A 47 5.61 28.10 -6.44
C ARG A 47 4.13 28.40 -6.62
N ILE A 48 3.28 27.37 -6.47
CA ILE A 48 1.83 27.50 -6.57
C ILE A 48 1.22 27.73 -5.18
N PHE A 49 0.60 28.90 -4.98
CA PHE A 49 -0.13 29.21 -3.75
C PHE A 49 -1.64 29.00 -3.95
N VAL A 50 -2.22 27.99 -3.28
CA VAL A 50 -3.67 27.74 -3.25
C VAL A 50 -4.26 28.26 -1.94
N GLY A 51 -4.88 29.44 -1.99
CA GLY A 51 -5.53 30.04 -0.83
C GLY A 51 -6.89 29.38 -0.51
N ALA A 52 -6.90 28.30 0.28
CA ALA A 52 -8.13 27.66 0.75
C ALA A 52 -8.62 28.28 2.07
N VAL A 53 -9.43 29.35 2.01
CA VAL A 53 -10.14 29.90 3.19
C VAL A 53 -11.60 29.40 3.20
N PRO A 54 -12.18 28.98 4.35
CA PRO A 54 -13.53 28.42 4.40
C PRO A 54 -14.59 29.36 3.81
N SER A 55 -15.49 28.80 3.01
CA SER A 55 -16.60 29.51 2.41
C SER A 55 -17.55 30.10 3.46
N ARG A 56 -17.59 31.45 3.52
CA ARG A 56 -18.37 32.37 4.36
C ARG A 56 -17.66 32.96 5.60
N LEU A 57 -17.03 34.12 5.40
CA LEU A 57 -16.79 35.11 6.45
C LEU A 57 -17.86 36.21 6.34
N THR A 58 -18.68 36.36 7.37
CA THR A 58 -19.52 37.54 7.58
C THR A 58 -18.74 38.49 8.48
N LEU A 59 -18.59 39.78 8.12
CA LEU A 59 -17.66 40.77 8.70
C LEU A 59 -17.61 40.84 10.25
N CYS A 60 -18.67 40.46 10.96
CA CYS A 60 -18.65 40.33 12.43
C CYS A 60 -17.67 39.27 12.98
N LYS A 61 -17.23 38.30 12.16
CA LYS A 61 -16.23 37.28 12.56
C LYS A 61 -14.77 37.67 12.24
N ALA A 62 -14.53 38.70 11.43
CA ALA A 62 -13.17 39.09 11.05
C ALA A 62 -12.35 39.60 12.25
N ALA A 63 -12.96 40.36 13.16
CA ALA A 63 -12.26 40.98 14.28
C ALA A 63 -11.72 39.98 15.34
N HIS A 64 -12.28 38.76 15.42
CA HIS A 64 -11.90 37.77 16.43
C HIS A 64 -10.83 36.78 15.92
N ASP A 65 -10.88 36.38 14.64
CA ASP A 65 -9.90 35.46 14.06
C ASP A 65 -8.60 36.16 13.62
N LEU A 66 -8.62 37.48 13.37
CA LEU A 66 -7.40 38.26 13.04
C LEU A 66 -6.44 38.44 14.23
N ARG A 67 -6.87 38.22 15.48
CA ARG A 67 -5.93 38.15 16.63
C ARG A 67 -5.17 36.82 16.71
N ARG A 68 -5.59 35.80 15.97
CA ARG A 68 -4.96 34.46 15.94
C ARG A 68 -4.04 34.23 14.74
N MET A 69 -3.96 35.16 13.79
CA MET A 69 -3.00 35.12 12.66
C MET A 69 -1.77 36.00 12.89
N ARG A 70 -1.36 36.22 14.15
CA ARG A 70 -0.10 36.94 14.46
C ARG A 70 1.13 36.03 14.56
N ASP A 71 0.99 34.73 14.33
CA ASP A 71 2.09 33.75 14.52
C ASP A 71 2.50 32.96 13.26
N VAL A 72 2.10 33.37 12.05
CA VAL A 72 2.65 32.77 10.81
C VAL A 72 2.74 33.79 9.68
N SER A 73 3.75 34.66 9.67
CA SER A 73 4.44 35.12 8.44
C SER A 73 5.59 36.07 8.77
N SER A 74 6.82 35.68 8.46
CA SER A 74 7.98 36.58 8.44
C SER A 74 8.64 36.69 7.07
N CYS A 75 7.98 36.28 5.98
CA CYS A 75 8.58 36.41 4.64
C CYS A 75 7.66 36.86 3.49
N LEU A 76 6.33 36.95 3.65
CA LEU A 76 5.45 37.52 2.62
C LEU A 76 4.27 38.21 3.33
N GLY A 77 4.19 39.53 3.19
CA GLY A 77 3.13 40.36 3.76
C GLY A 77 1.73 40.02 3.25
N GLU A 78 0.72 40.63 3.83
CA GLU A 78 -0.71 40.40 3.58
C GLU A 78 -1.12 40.69 2.12
N ILE A 79 -1.04 39.69 1.21
CA ILE A 79 -1.22 39.95 -0.24
C ILE A 79 -2.60 39.54 -0.79
N PHE A 80 -3.40 38.68 -0.15
CA PHE A 80 -4.68 38.20 -0.74
C PHE A 80 -5.87 38.11 0.22
N LEU A 81 -6.95 38.84 -0.08
CA LEU A 81 -8.27 38.66 0.55
C LEU A 81 -9.29 38.11 -0.46
N ARG A 82 -10.06 37.09 -0.05
CA ARG A 82 -11.23 36.58 -0.79
C ARG A 82 -12.52 37.00 -0.10
N VAL A 83 -13.44 37.62 -0.85
CA VAL A 83 -14.79 37.97 -0.36
C VAL A 83 -15.84 37.24 -1.21
N ASP A 84 -16.75 36.53 -0.54
CA ASP A 84 -17.93 35.92 -1.14
C ASP A 84 -19.10 36.89 -0.97
N ALA A 85 -19.54 37.51 -2.06
CA ALA A 85 -20.29 38.76 -2.06
C ALA A 85 -21.79 38.58 -2.33
N THR A 86 -22.41 37.48 -1.87
CA THR A 86 -23.86 37.31 -2.03
C THR A 86 -24.63 38.50 -1.43
N PHE A 87 -25.21 39.37 -2.26
CA PHE A 87 -25.87 40.66 -1.91
C PHE A 87 -24.96 41.79 -1.34
N PHE A 88 -23.63 41.67 -1.45
CA PHE A 88 -22.70 42.54 -0.71
C PHE A 88 -22.49 43.93 -1.32
N PHE A 89 -22.37 44.04 -2.66
CA PHE A 89 -22.18 45.33 -3.35
C PHE A 89 -23.41 46.25 -3.24
N GLU A 90 -24.62 45.69 -3.19
CA GLU A 90 -25.85 46.49 -3.08
C GLU A 90 -26.17 46.96 -1.65
N THR A 91 -25.66 46.31 -0.60
CA THR A 91 -26.08 46.59 0.80
C THR A 91 -24.97 46.93 1.79
N ASN A 92 -23.69 46.67 1.50
CA ASN A 92 -22.60 46.78 2.48
C ASN A 92 -21.26 47.30 1.92
N PHE A 93 -21.25 47.99 0.76
CA PHE A 93 -20.02 48.46 0.10
C PHE A 93 -19.14 49.38 0.98
N SER A 94 -19.75 50.21 1.83
CA SER A 94 -19.02 51.09 2.76
C SER A 94 -18.12 50.35 3.76
N LEU A 95 -18.44 49.10 4.10
CA LEU A 95 -17.57 48.26 4.95
C LEU A 95 -16.34 47.76 4.18
N LEU A 96 -16.45 47.58 2.87
CA LEU A 96 -15.32 47.22 2.00
C LEU A 96 -14.37 48.41 1.84
N GLU A 97 -14.91 49.61 1.60
CA GLU A 97 -14.11 50.83 1.55
C GLU A 97 -13.35 51.08 2.86
N GLN A 98 -14.03 50.92 4.00
CA GLN A 98 -13.40 51.05 5.31
C GLN A 98 -12.27 50.01 5.51
N TYR A 99 -12.45 48.78 5.01
CA TYR A 99 -11.42 47.76 5.07
C TYR A 99 -10.19 48.13 4.23
N PHE A 100 -10.39 48.61 3.00
CA PHE A 100 -9.32 49.04 2.11
C PHE A 100 -8.55 50.23 2.69
N HIS A 101 -9.25 51.14 3.39
CA HIS A 101 -8.61 52.26 4.09
C HIS A 101 -7.76 51.83 5.28
N ILE A 102 -8.18 50.80 6.04
CA ILE A 102 -7.46 50.34 7.24
C ILE A 102 -6.30 49.40 6.90
N ASN A 103 -6.49 48.49 5.95
CA ASN A 103 -5.59 47.35 5.73
C ASN A 103 -4.81 47.43 4.41
N SER A 104 -5.19 48.34 3.51
CA SER A 104 -4.49 48.59 2.23
C SER A 104 -4.04 47.31 1.50
N PRO A 105 -4.95 46.35 1.24
CA PRO A 105 -4.58 45.05 0.66
C PRO A 105 -3.94 45.23 -0.72
N THR A 106 -3.01 44.36 -1.15
CA THR A 106 -2.38 44.55 -2.48
C THR A 106 -3.29 44.07 -3.62
N ILE A 107 -3.92 42.89 -3.46
CA ILE A 107 -4.88 42.32 -4.42
C ILE A 107 -6.07 41.73 -3.66
N THR A 108 -7.30 41.99 -4.13
CA THR A 108 -8.52 41.42 -3.54
C THR A 108 -9.40 40.80 -4.63
N ALA A 109 -9.71 39.52 -4.50
CA ALA A 109 -10.60 38.81 -5.42
C ALA A 109 -12.00 38.62 -4.80
N VAL A 110 -13.03 38.95 -5.56
CA VAL A 110 -14.43 38.89 -5.14
C VAL A 110 -15.20 37.95 -6.06
N THR A 111 -15.81 36.93 -5.47
CA THR A 111 -16.68 35.97 -6.19
C THR A 111 -18.13 36.17 -5.81
N GLU A 112 -19.05 35.85 -6.70
CA GLU A 112 -20.49 36.12 -6.54
C GLU A 112 -20.78 37.62 -6.44
N THR A 113 -20.35 38.40 -7.43
CA THR A 113 -20.51 39.87 -7.42
C THR A 113 -21.95 40.33 -7.64
N PHE A 114 -22.77 39.55 -8.36
CA PHE A 114 -24.15 39.88 -8.78
C PHE A 114 -24.26 41.15 -9.66
N LEU A 115 -23.14 41.72 -10.11
CA LEU A 115 -23.13 42.88 -11.00
C LEU A 115 -23.72 42.54 -12.38
N LYS A 116 -24.34 43.54 -13.00
CA LYS A 116 -24.92 43.48 -14.36
C LYS A 116 -24.33 44.61 -15.19
N PRO A 117 -24.22 44.47 -16.53
CA PRO A 117 -23.68 45.51 -17.40
C PRO A 117 -24.38 46.87 -17.33
N SER A 118 -25.62 46.90 -16.82
CA SER A 118 -26.43 48.12 -16.64
C SER A 118 -26.18 48.86 -15.31
N HIS A 119 -25.36 48.32 -14.41
CA HIS A 119 -25.02 49.00 -13.15
C HIS A 119 -23.98 50.09 -13.40
N ASN A 120 -24.11 51.22 -12.71
CA ASN A 120 -23.08 52.24 -12.72
C ASN A 120 -21.88 51.74 -11.89
N THR A 121 -20.80 51.35 -12.57
CA THR A 121 -19.58 50.82 -11.97
C THR A 121 -18.79 51.86 -11.19
N ASP A 122 -19.03 53.15 -11.43
CA ASP A 122 -18.36 54.27 -10.73
C ASP A 122 -18.70 54.30 -9.23
N LEU A 123 -19.83 53.70 -8.83
CA LEU A 123 -20.26 53.57 -7.44
C LEU A 123 -19.44 52.55 -6.63
N TYR A 124 -18.64 51.71 -7.30
CA TYR A 124 -17.84 50.66 -6.66
C TYR A 124 -16.33 50.91 -6.77
N HIS A 125 -15.95 52.14 -7.11
CA HIS A 125 -14.56 52.57 -7.20
C HIS A 125 -13.96 52.82 -5.81
N ILE A 126 -12.82 52.20 -5.51
CA ILE A 126 -12.05 52.43 -4.28
C ILE A 126 -10.77 53.19 -4.65
N ALA A 127 -10.53 54.34 -4.01
CA ALA A 127 -9.35 55.16 -4.29
C ALA A 127 -8.04 54.38 -4.07
N GLY A 128 -7.12 54.46 -5.03
CA GLY A 128 -5.85 53.72 -5.02
C GLY A 128 -5.91 52.31 -5.63
N TYR A 129 -7.04 51.93 -6.24
CA TYR A 129 -7.25 50.59 -6.80
C TYR A 129 -7.92 50.62 -8.17
N ASN A 130 -7.38 49.81 -9.08
CA ASN A 130 -8.01 49.44 -10.33
C ASN A 130 -9.04 48.33 -10.09
N PHE A 131 -10.27 48.54 -10.55
CA PHE A 131 -11.38 47.58 -10.42
C PHE A 131 -11.66 46.88 -11.75
N PHE A 132 -11.50 45.56 -11.76
CA PHE A 132 -11.80 44.70 -12.90
C PHE A 132 -12.98 43.79 -12.58
N HIS A 133 -13.93 43.64 -13.50
CA HIS A 133 -15.09 42.79 -13.28
C HIS A 133 -15.49 42.00 -14.53
N HIS A 134 -16.11 40.85 -14.29
CA HIS A 134 -16.57 39.91 -15.30
C HIS A 134 -18.00 39.47 -14.98
N ASP A 135 -18.95 40.16 -15.62
CA ASP A 135 -20.39 40.04 -15.34
C ASP A 135 -21.05 38.97 -16.21
N ARG A 136 -22.16 38.41 -15.71
CA ARG A 136 -23.02 37.47 -16.46
C ARG A 136 -24.08 38.20 -17.28
N LEU A 137 -24.26 37.76 -18.52
CA LEU A 137 -25.38 38.17 -19.38
C LEU A 137 -26.58 37.22 -19.18
N ASN A 138 -27.77 37.77 -18.97
CA ASN A 138 -29.09 37.08 -18.97
C ASN A 138 -29.48 36.19 -17.77
N LYS A 139 -28.85 36.32 -16.59
CA LYS A 139 -29.32 35.63 -15.36
C LYS A 139 -29.00 36.44 -14.10
N ALA A 140 -29.87 36.38 -13.08
CA ALA A 140 -29.58 36.94 -11.77
C ALA A 140 -28.63 36.03 -10.97
N GLY A 141 -27.42 36.53 -10.68
CA GLY A 141 -26.45 35.96 -9.75
C GLY A 141 -25.24 35.25 -10.34
N GLY A 142 -24.10 35.34 -9.64
CA GLY A 142 -22.75 34.96 -10.08
C GLY A 142 -21.87 36.16 -10.44
N GLY A 143 -20.75 35.95 -11.11
CA GLY A 143 -19.80 37.00 -11.49
C GLY A 143 -18.54 37.05 -10.61
N ILE A 144 -17.47 37.59 -11.20
CA ILE A 144 -16.13 37.71 -10.59
C ILE A 144 -15.68 39.16 -10.70
N ALA A 145 -15.04 39.69 -9.66
CA ALA A 145 -14.33 40.96 -9.72
C ALA A 145 -13.00 40.89 -8.96
N VAL A 146 -12.07 41.77 -9.32
CA VAL A 146 -10.76 41.89 -8.69
C VAL A 146 -10.44 43.37 -8.50
N TYR A 147 -10.01 43.73 -7.30
CA TYR A 147 -9.36 45.01 -7.02
C TYR A 147 -7.85 44.79 -6.97
N VAL A 148 -7.11 45.57 -7.76
CA VAL A 148 -5.64 45.57 -7.78
C VAL A 148 -5.17 46.99 -7.50
N ARG A 149 -4.19 47.15 -6.60
CA ARG A 149 -3.63 48.47 -6.29
C ARG A 149 -3.08 49.14 -7.56
N ASP A 150 -3.27 50.45 -7.68
CA ASP A 150 -3.02 51.20 -8.92
C ASP A 150 -1.54 51.33 -9.31
N ASP A 151 -0.62 51.08 -8.37
CA ASP A 151 0.82 50.97 -8.60
C ASP A 151 1.24 49.67 -9.31
N LEU A 152 0.30 48.76 -9.57
CA LEU A 152 0.53 47.51 -10.30
C LEU A 152 -0.13 47.53 -11.68
N SER A 153 0.65 47.16 -12.70
CA SER A 153 0.11 46.94 -14.04
C SER A 153 -0.66 45.62 -14.10
N THR A 154 -1.88 45.64 -14.63
CA THR A 154 -2.75 44.46 -14.73
C THR A 154 -3.29 44.32 -16.16
N SER A 155 -3.21 43.12 -16.73
CA SER A 155 -3.83 42.79 -18.02
C SER A 155 -4.63 41.49 -17.92
N ILE A 156 -5.74 41.39 -18.68
CA ILE A 156 -6.55 40.17 -18.73
C ILE A 156 -6.00 39.26 -19.84
N LEU A 157 -5.60 38.06 -19.48
CA LEU A 157 -5.02 37.08 -20.42
C LEU A 157 -6.09 36.16 -21.02
N ALA A 158 -7.04 35.72 -20.20
CA ALA A 158 -8.11 34.82 -20.62
C ALA A 158 -9.33 34.95 -19.69
N ALA A 159 -10.53 34.74 -20.23
CA ALA A 159 -11.76 34.71 -19.45
C ALA A 159 -12.76 33.70 -20.03
N SER A 160 -13.58 33.11 -19.16
CA SER A 160 -14.73 32.30 -19.56
C SER A 160 -15.79 33.13 -20.29
N GLU A 161 -16.60 32.53 -21.15
CA GLU A 161 -17.70 33.23 -21.83
C GLU A 161 -18.68 33.93 -20.85
N ARG A 162 -19.14 35.14 -21.20
CA ARG A 162 -20.09 35.93 -20.39
C ARG A 162 -21.53 35.42 -20.44
N VAL A 163 -21.84 34.47 -21.33
CA VAL A 163 -23.16 33.85 -21.48
C VAL A 163 -23.23 32.60 -20.60
N TYR A 164 -24.27 32.49 -19.77
CA TYR A 164 -24.39 31.35 -18.86
C TYR A 164 -24.54 30.01 -19.60
N SER A 165 -23.51 29.16 -19.52
CA SER A 165 -23.41 27.89 -20.23
C SER A 165 -23.42 26.65 -19.32
N ARG A 166 -23.81 26.79 -18.04
CA ARG A 166 -23.65 25.74 -16.99
C ARG A 166 -22.20 25.23 -16.86
N LYS A 167 -21.23 26.11 -17.13
CA LYS A 167 -19.79 25.88 -16.92
C LYS A 167 -19.27 26.80 -15.81
N ALA A 168 -18.03 26.58 -15.37
CA ALA A 168 -17.39 27.43 -14.37
C ALA A 168 -17.00 28.77 -15.00
N GLU A 169 -17.09 29.83 -14.19
CA GLU A 169 -16.60 31.15 -14.57
C GLU A 169 -15.19 31.34 -14.10
N PHE A 170 -14.36 31.96 -14.92
CA PHE A 170 -13.01 32.28 -14.53
C PHE A 170 -12.44 33.45 -15.32
N VAL A 171 -11.45 34.10 -14.72
CA VAL A 171 -10.62 35.12 -15.39
C VAL A 171 -9.18 34.94 -14.93
N PHE A 172 -8.25 35.02 -15.88
CA PHE A 172 -6.82 35.04 -15.66
C PHE A 172 -6.26 36.44 -15.92
N TYR A 173 -5.45 36.92 -14.99
CA TYR A 173 -4.80 38.22 -15.04
C TYR A 173 -3.28 38.04 -14.99
N GLU A 174 -2.55 38.82 -15.80
CA GLU A 174 -1.13 39.10 -15.55
C GLU A 174 -1.07 40.35 -14.66
N ILE A 175 -0.42 40.23 -13.50
CA ILE A 175 -0.14 41.36 -12.62
C ILE A 175 1.37 41.55 -12.59
N ALA A 176 1.86 42.70 -13.02
CA ALA A 176 3.29 43.00 -13.08
C ALA A 176 3.65 44.23 -12.23
N SER A 177 4.78 44.09 -11.52
CA SER A 177 5.44 45.15 -10.76
C SER A 177 6.91 45.18 -11.15
N GLY A 178 7.33 46.16 -11.95
CA GLY A 178 8.68 46.20 -12.51
C GLY A 178 8.97 44.98 -13.40
N SER A 179 10.02 44.22 -13.08
CA SER A 179 10.44 43.02 -13.83
C SER A 179 9.73 41.72 -13.39
N VAL A 180 8.92 41.75 -12.33
CA VAL A 180 8.23 40.57 -11.79
C VAL A 180 6.83 40.49 -12.38
N LYS A 181 6.48 39.30 -12.89
CA LYS A 181 5.17 39.00 -13.47
C LYS A 181 4.50 37.85 -12.72
N LEU A 182 3.28 38.07 -12.29
CA LEU A 182 2.44 37.11 -11.57
C LEU A 182 1.23 36.73 -12.43
N LEU A 183 0.94 35.42 -12.53
CA LEU A 183 -0.30 34.93 -13.10
C LEU A 183 -1.35 34.75 -11.99
N LEU A 184 -2.48 35.46 -12.06
CA LEU A 184 -3.61 35.32 -11.14
C LEU A 184 -4.83 34.71 -11.83
N GLY A 185 -5.21 33.50 -11.45
CA GLY A 185 -6.47 32.86 -11.87
C GLY A 185 -7.55 32.97 -10.81
N VAL A 186 -8.70 33.57 -11.14
CA VAL A 186 -9.88 33.62 -10.26
C VAL A 186 -11.00 32.78 -10.85
N VAL A 187 -11.53 31.82 -10.09
CA VAL A 187 -12.59 30.90 -10.55
C VAL A 187 -13.82 30.91 -9.65
N TYR A 188 -15.00 30.90 -10.24
CA TYR A 188 -16.28 30.72 -9.55
C TYR A 188 -17.07 29.56 -10.18
N ARG A 189 -17.53 28.63 -9.35
CA ARG A 189 -18.32 27.49 -9.80
C ARG A 189 -19.78 27.61 -9.33
N PRO A 190 -20.73 27.95 -10.22
CA PRO A 190 -22.14 27.95 -9.83
C PRO A 190 -22.65 26.56 -9.41
N PRO A 191 -23.69 26.49 -8.55
CA PRO A 191 -24.20 25.22 -8.03
C PRO A 191 -24.64 24.26 -9.13
N GLY A 192 -24.17 23.01 -9.07
CA GLY A 192 -24.59 21.94 -9.99
C GLY A 192 -23.81 21.85 -11.32
N VAL A 193 -22.80 22.69 -11.51
CA VAL A 193 -21.87 22.60 -12.66
C VAL A 193 -20.82 21.50 -12.41
N ALA A 194 -20.37 20.79 -13.45
CA ALA A 194 -19.31 19.77 -13.41
C ALA A 194 -17.92 20.37 -13.13
N ARG A 195 -16.84 19.57 -13.11
CA ARG A 195 -15.48 20.08 -12.83
C ARG A 195 -15.09 21.16 -13.87
N PRO A 196 -14.33 22.20 -13.49
CA PRO A 196 -13.99 23.30 -14.38
C PRO A 196 -12.85 22.92 -15.34
N HIS A 197 -13.08 21.96 -16.24
CA HIS A 197 -12.04 21.46 -17.18
C HIS A 197 -11.43 22.60 -18.00
N ASP A 198 -12.27 23.45 -18.59
CA ASP A 198 -11.87 24.62 -19.37
C ASP A 198 -10.96 25.59 -18.58
N PHE A 199 -11.12 25.70 -17.25
CA PHE A 199 -10.23 26.51 -16.41
C PHE A 199 -8.85 25.88 -16.24
N ILE A 200 -8.80 24.56 -16.06
CA ILE A 200 -7.55 23.81 -15.86
C ILE A 200 -6.74 23.80 -17.15
N ASP A 201 -7.39 23.66 -18.30
CA ASP A 201 -6.72 23.66 -19.61
C ASP A 201 -6.06 25.03 -19.88
N VAL A 202 -6.77 26.12 -19.57
CA VAL A 202 -6.23 27.49 -19.70
C VAL A 202 -5.16 27.78 -18.65
N LEU A 203 -5.32 27.30 -17.40
CA LEU A 203 -4.28 27.43 -16.38
C LEU A 203 -2.99 26.75 -16.85
N SER A 204 -3.09 25.52 -17.36
CA SER A 204 -1.94 24.71 -17.76
C SER A 204 -1.19 25.33 -18.94
N SER A 205 -1.90 25.97 -19.87
CA SER A 205 -1.27 26.65 -21.02
C SER A 205 -0.59 27.95 -20.62
N LEU A 206 -1.17 28.72 -19.71
CA LEU A 206 -0.62 30.01 -19.28
C LEU A 206 0.51 29.85 -18.25
N SER A 207 0.41 28.88 -17.33
CA SER A 207 1.34 28.74 -16.20
C SER A 207 2.80 28.50 -16.60
N THR A 208 3.06 27.93 -17.78
CA THR A 208 4.42 27.65 -18.26
C THR A 208 5.24 28.91 -18.55
N SER A 209 4.59 30.07 -18.65
CA SER A 209 5.22 31.35 -18.97
C SER A 209 5.42 32.25 -17.75
N TYR A 210 5.10 31.79 -16.53
CA TYR A 210 5.18 32.57 -15.30
C TYR A 210 5.86 31.78 -14.18
N ASP A 211 6.81 32.42 -13.49
CA ASP A 211 7.52 31.81 -12.36
C ASP A 211 6.65 31.70 -11.10
N GLU A 212 5.67 32.62 -10.96
CA GLU A 212 4.74 32.69 -9.83
C GLU A 212 3.29 32.65 -10.33
N VAL A 213 2.52 31.68 -9.84
CA VAL A 213 1.13 31.44 -10.25
C VAL A 213 0.24 31.34 -9.00
N VAL A 214 -0.76 32.22 -8.92
CA VAL A 214 -1.75 32.25 -7.84
C VAL A 214 -3.12 31.90 -8.39
N VAL A 215 -3.78 30.93 -7.75
CA VAL A 215 -5.16 30.56 -8.08
C VAL A 215 -6.05 30.71 -6.86
N THR A 216 -7.17 31.42 -7.04
CA THR A 216 -8.13 31.72 -5.96
C THR A 216 -9.59 31.65 -6.45
N GLY A 217 -10.53 31.63 -5.51
CA GLY A 217 -11.97 31.51 -5.79
C GLY A 217 -12.59 30.21 -5.26
N ASP A 218 -13.71 29.76 -5.84
CA ASP A 218 -14.54 28.67 -5.32
C ASP A 218 -13.99 27.26 -5.63
N LEU A 219 -12.90 26.91 -4.93
CA LEU A 219 -12.25 25.60 -4.97
C LEU A 219 -12.56 24.82 -3.68
N THR A 220 -13.66 24.05 -3.63
CA THR A 220 -13.95 23.20 -2.45
C THR A 220 -13.23 21.85 -2.54
N SER A 221 -12.72 21.31 -1.43
CA SER A 221 -12.02 20.01 -1.36
C SER A 221 -12.86 18.80 -1.78
N THR A 222 -14.18 18.95 -1.87
CA THR A 222 -15.10 18.01 -2.54
C THR A 222 -14.83 17.83 -4.04
N SER A 223 -14.01 18.69 -4.63
CA SER A 223 -13.63 18.65 -6.05
C SER A 223 -12.55 17.60 -6.35
N LEU A 224 -11.91 17.03 -5.32
CA LEU A 224 -10.81 16.06 -5.42
C LEU A 224 -11.17 14.64 -4.93
N LEU A 225 -12.43 14.37 -4.58
CA LEU A 225 -12.87 13.04 -4.12
C LEU A 225 -13.79 12.38 -5.16
N PRO A 226 -13.59 11.11 -5.52
CA PRO A 226 -14.56 10.38 -6.32
C PRO A 226 -15.86 10.16 -5.52
N ALA A 227 -17.00 10.20 -6.21
CA ALA A 227 -18.29 9.88 -5.62
C ALA A 227 -18.29 8.42 -5.13
N VAL A 228 -18.34 8.22 -3.80
CA VAL A 228 -18.40 6.89 -3.21
C VAL A 228 -19.80 6.31 -3.44
N SER A 229 -19.89 5.26 -4.24
CA SER A 229 -21.10 4.43 -4.37
C SER A 229 -21.44 3.76 -3.04
N PRO A 230 -22.75 3.56 -2.74
CA PRO A 230 -23.16 2.89 -1.51
C PRO A 230 -22.69 1.43 -1.55
N ARG A 231 -21.84 1.04 -0.59
CA ARG A 231 -21.41 -0.35 -0.38
C ARG A 231 -22.62 -1.18 0.04
N THR A 232 -22.83 -2.29 -0.66
CA THR A 232 -23.76 -3.36 -0.25
C THR A 232 -23.29 -3.98 1.06
N SER A 233 -24.26 -4.30 1.92
CA SER A 233 -24.04 -5.06 3.14
C SER A 233 -23.48 -6.45 2.80
N ARG A 234 -22.25 -6.74 3.22
CA ARG A 234 -21.71 -8.10 3.21
C ARG A 234 -22.01 -8.76 4.55
N MET A 235 -22.59 -9.95 4.54
CA MET A 235 -22.55 -10.86 5.68
C MET A 235 -21.12 -11.38 5.79
N SER A 236 -20.54 -11.37 6.99
CA SER A 236 -19.24 -11.99 7.24
C SER A 236 -19.27 -12.74 8.56
N TRP A 237 -18.59 -13.88 8.59
CA TRP A 237 -18.31 -14.61 9.81
C TRP A 237 -17.25 -13.84 10.60
N THR A 238 -17.57 -13.46 11.83
CA THR A 238 -16.59 -12.85 12.74
C THR A 238 -16.84 -13.38 14.14
N ARG A 239 -15.84 -14.06 14.71
CA ARG A 239 -15.79 -14.30 16.16
C ARG A 239 -15.89 -12.96 16.89
N PHE A 240 -16.53 -12.97 18.06
CA PHE A 240 -16.62 -11.79 18.92
C PHE A 240 -15.20 -11.20 19.11
N PRO A 241 -15.00 -9.87 18.99
CA PRO A 241 -13.66 -9.31 18.95
C PRO A 241 -12.88 -9.73 20.19
N CYS A 242 -11.75 -10.44 20.03
CA CYS A 242 -10.98 -10.98 21.15
C CYS A 242 -10.66 -9.90 22.20
N THR A 243 -10.49 -8.64 21.80
CA THR A 243 -10.25 -7.50 22.69
C THR A 243 -11.37 -7.20 23.70
N SER A 244 -12.54 -7.83 23.56
CA SER A 244 -13.68 -7.67 24.47
C SER A 244 -13.87 -8.83 25.44
N ILE A 245 -13.07 -9.89 25.31
CA ILE A 245 -13.09 -11.04 26.22
C ILE A 245 -12.28 -10.65 27.47
N ASP A 246 -12.76 -11.02 28.66
CA ASP A 246 -12.00 -10.89 29.90
C ASP A 246 -10.92 -11.99 30.01
N ASP A 247 -9.69 -11.62 30.40
CA ASP A 247 -8.56 -12.56 30.49
C ASP A 247 -8.78 -13.64 31.56
N GLY A 248 -9.42 -13.29 32.68
CA GLY A 248 -9.71 -14.24 33.75
C GLY A 248 -10.70 -15.31 33.31
N THR A 249 -11.80 -14.89 32.67
CA THR A 249 -12.79 -15.81 32.09
C THR A 249 -12.18 -16.74 31.05
N LEU A 250 -11.32 -16.20 30.18
CA LEU A 250 -10.65 -16.99 29.15
C LEU A 250 -9.68 -18.02 29.74
N LEU A 251 -8.90 -17.65 30.75
CA LEU A 251 -8.00 -18.57 31.43
C LEU A 251 -8.76 -19.66 32.20
N GLN A 252 -9.88 -19.32 32.85
CA GLN A 252 -10.71 -20.31 33.53
C GLN A 252 -11.30 -21.33 32.55
N ALA A 253 -11.83 -20.87 31.40
CA ALA A 253 -12.29 -21.75 30.34
C ALA A 253 -11.14 -22.61 29.78
N MET A 254 -9.93 -22.04 29.65
CA MET A 254 -8.75 -22.78 29.19
C MET A 254 -8.35 -23.90 30.17
N TYR A 255 -8.31 -23.64 31.48
CA TYR A 255 -8.02 -24.69 32.47
C TYR A 255 -9.10 -25.77 32.51
N PHE A 256 -10.37 -25.39 32.32
CA PHE A 256 -11.46 -26.35 32.18
C PHE A 256 -11.27 -27.22 30.93
N SER A 257 -11.03 -26.62 29.76
CA SER A 257 -10.77 -27.38 28.53
C SER A 257 -9.55 -28.28 28.62
N LEU A 258 -8.43 -27.82 29.20
CA LEU A 258 -7.24 -28.66 29.40
C LEU A 258 -7.52 -29.90 30.26
N SER A 259 -8.51 -29.85 31.17
CA SER A 259 -8.88 -31.02 31.98
C SER A 259 -9.54 -32.15 31.17
N HIS A 260 -10.05 -31.86 29.96
CA HIS A 260 -10.56 -32.87 29.03
C HIS A 260 -9.46 -33.61 28.26
N TYR A 261 -8.23 -33.10 28.29
CA TYR A 261 -7.08 -33.63 27.54
C TYR A 261 -5.90 -33.94 28.48
N PRO A 262 -6.05 -34.90 29.42
CA PRO A 262 -5.01 -35.23 30.39
C PRO A 262 -3.69 -35.68 29.74
N GLU A 263 -3.74 -36.23 28.53
CA GLU A 263 -2.58 -36.65 27.74
C GLU A 263 -1.58 -35.52 27.44
N LEU A 264 -2.00 -34.25 27.53
CA LEU A 264 -1.09 -33.10 27.39
C LEU A 264 -0.13 -32.93 28.58
N ALA A 265 -0.38 -33.61 29.69
CA ALA A 265 0.48 -33.64 30.86
C ALA A 265 1.50 -34.80 30.81
N ASP A 266 1.23 -35.82 30.00
CA ASP A 266 2.09 -37.00 29.86
C ASP A 266 3.20 -36.77 28.82
N PRO A 267 4.38 -37.37 28.99
CA PRO A 267 5.44 -37.32 27.99
C PRO A 267 5.05 -38.15 26.76
N PHE A 268 5.01 -37.53 25.58
CA PHE A 268 4.74 -38.24 24.32
C PHE A 268 5.85 -39.23 24.00
N SER A 269 5.56 -40.50 23.81
CA SER A 269 6.57 -41.55 23.62
C SER A 269 7.06 -41.64 22.17
N ASP A 270 6.19 -41.36 21.20
CA ASP A 270 6.48 -41.50 19.78
C ASP A 270 5.89 -40.36 18.91
N PRO A 271 6.22 -40.28 17.60
CA PRO A 271 5.71 -39.25 16.70
C PRO A 271 4.19 -39.18 16.58
N THR A 272 3.48 -40.29 16.73
CA THR A 272 2.01 -40.37 16.63
C THR A 272 1.37 -39.74 17.87
N GLU A 273 1.88 -40.07 19.06
CA GLU A 273 1.44 -39.44 20.30
C GLU A 273 1.74 -37.93 20.30
N LEU A 274 2.90 -37.52 19.76
CA LEU A 274 3.25 -36.10 19.62
C LEU A 274 2.29 -35.36 18.66
N ASP A 275 1.93 -35.98 17.53
CA ASP A 275 0.95 -35.45 16.59
C ASP A 275 -0.44 -35.33 17.25
N GLY A 276 -0.83 -36.34 18.03
CA GLY A 276 -2.04 -36.32 18.86
C GLY A 276 -2.04 -35.18 19.87
N GLY A 277 -0.96 -35.01 20.64
CA GLY A 277 -0.82 -33.92 21.60
C GLY A 277 -0.89 -32.53 20.97
N ALA A 278 -0.27 -32.32 19.80
CA ALA A 278 -0.38 -31.06 19.08
C ALA A 278 -1.82 -30.75 18.60
N ALA A 279 -2.58 -31.79 18.22
CA ALA A 279 -3.99 -31.66 17.89
C ALA A 279 -4.85 -31.37 19.13
N CYS A 280 -4.70 -32.14 20.21
CA CYS A 280 -5.41 -31.94 21.48
C CYS A 280 -5.18 -30.53 22.05
N LEU A 281 -3.96 -29.98 21.95
CA LEU A 281 -3.70 -28.60 22.36
C LEU A 281 -4.51 -27.58 21.53
N THR A 282 -4.63 -27.81 20.22
CA THR A 282 -5.41 -26.95 19.32
C THR A 282 -6.90 -27.04 19.64
N ASP A 283 -7.39 -28.25 19.92
CA ASP A 283 -8.78 -28.51 20.28
C ASP A 283 -9.13 -27.89 21.64
N ALA A 284 -8.26 -28.03 22.66
CA ALA A 284 -8.45 -27.42 23.96
C ALA A 284 -8.55 -25.89 23.89
N ILE A 285 -7.71 -25.23 23.08
CA ILE A 285 -7.78 -23.77 22.89
C ILE A 285 -9.07 -23.40 22.16
N THR A 286 -9.48 -24.21 21.18
CA THR A 286 -10.70 -23.95 20.39
C THR A 286 -11.96 -24.13 21.23
N GLU A 287 -12.03 -25.16 22.06
CA GLU A 287 -13.11 -25.40 23.01
C GLU A 287 -13.24 -24.22 24.00
N ALA A 288 -12.12 -23.79 24.60
CA ALA A 288 -12.11 -22.64 25.50
C ALA A 288 -12.61 -21.36 24.82
N LEU A 289 -12.26 -21.15 23.54
CA LEU A 289 -12.78 -20.05 22.75
C LEU A 289 -14.26 -20.18 22.45
N ASP A 290 -14.77 -21.37 22.16
CA ASP A 290 -16.18 -21.56 21.84
C ASP A 290 -17.07 -21.41 23.09
N ILE A 291 -16.53 -21.66 24.30
CA ILE A 291 -17.20 -21.34 25.57
C ILE A 291 -17.32 -19.83 25.77
N VAL A 292 -16.24 -19.08 25.56
CA VAL A 292 -16.15 -17.66 25.96
C VAL A 292 -16.50 -16.69 24.82
N ALA A 293 -16.30 -17.10 23.58
CA ALA A 293 -16.46 -16.29 22.37
C ALA A 293 -16.93 -17.14 21.16
N PRO A 294 -18.13 -17.73 21.22
CA PRO A 294 -18.65 -18.57 20.16
C PRO A 294 -18.76 -17.82 18.83
N THR A 295 -18.53 -18.54 17.73
CA THR A 295 -18.65 -17.99 16.39
C THR A 295 -20.12 -17.68 16.08
N GLN A 296 -20.43 -16.43 15.73
CA GLN A 296 -21.78 -16.01 15.36
C GLN A 296 -21.80 -15.29 14.02
N VAL A 297 -22.88 -15.50 13.24
CA VAL A 297 -23.13 -14.71 12.02
C VAL A 297 -23.67 -13.36 12.44
N ILE A 298 -22.91 -12.31 12.15
CA ILE A 298 -23.36 -10.94 12.37
C ILE A 298 -23.48 -10.19 11.05
N ALA A 299 -24.51 -9.36 10.95
CA ALA A 299 -24.61 -8.41 9.86
C ALA A 299 -23.58 -7.29 10.10
N VAL A 300 -22.50 -7.28 9.31
CA VAL A 300 -21.50 -6.21 9.38
C VAL A 300 -22.12 -4.94 8.82
N ARG A 301 -22.54 -4.07 9.73
CA ARG A 301 -22.99 -2.73 9.36
C ARG A 301 -21.78 -1.95 8.86
N PRO A 302 -21.90 -1.17 7.76
CA PRO A 302 -20.81 -0.32 7.32
C PRO A 302 -20.36 0.55 8.50
N LYS A 303 -19.05 0.60 8.75
CA LYS A 303 -18.49 1.48 9.80
C LYS A 303 -19.08 2.87 9.58
N TYR A 304 -19.79 3.38 10.58
CA TYR A 304 -20.29 4.76 10.54
C TYR A 304 -19.09 5.68 10.29
N ARG A 305 -19.33 6.78 9.56
CA ARG A 305 -18.32 7.82 9.31
C ARG A 305 -17.62 8.11 10.65
N PRO A 306 -16.29 7.89 10.78
CA PRO A 306 -15.60 7.89 12.08
C PRO A 306 -15.79 9.18 12.89
N TRP A 307 -15.96 10.30 12.18
CA TRP A 307 -16.22 11.63 12.73
C TRP A 307 -17.70 11.91 13.06
N CYS A 308 -18.61 10.95 12.87
CA CYS A 308 -20.05 11.12 13.12
C CYS A 308 -20.43 10.47 14.46
N ASP A 309 -20.05 11.13 15.54
CA ASP A 309 -20.30 10.70 16.91
C ASP A 309 -21.80 10.69 17.29
N GLY A 310 -22.10 10.37 18.55
CA GLY A 310 -23.48 10.36 19.05
C GLY A 310 -24.18 11.72 18.96
N GLU A 311 -23.45 12.81 19.17
CA GLU A 311 -23.96 14.17 19.19
C GLU A 311 -24.31 14.67 17.77
N VAL A 312 -23.40 14.47 16.82
CA VAL A 312 -23.62 14.80 15.40
C VAL A 312 -24.83 14.01 14.88
N ARG A 313 -24.95 12.72 15.23
CA ARG A 313 -26.11 11.90 14.86
C ARG A 313 -27.41 12.38 15.50
N ALA A 314 -27.38 12.90 16.72
CA ALA A 314 -28.56 13.46 17.38
C ALA A 314 -29.02 14.75 16.67
N LEU A 315 -28.08 15.63 16.29
CA LEU A 315 -28.37 16.85 15.54
C LEU A 315 -28.93 16.57 14.13
N ILE A 316 -28.38 15.59 13.41
CA ILE A 316 -28.91 15.15 12.12
C ILE A 316 -30.36 14.64 12.27
N ARG A 317 -30.63 13.80 13.27
CA ARG A 317 -31.99 13.31 13.55
C ARG A 317 -32.96 14.44 13.87
N ARG A 318 -32.55 15.44 14.67
CA ARG A 318 -33.37 16.63 14.99
C ARG A 318 -33.65 17.47 13.74
N ARG A 319 -32.64 17.70 12.89
CA ARG A 319 -32.81 18.36 11.58
C ARG A 319 -33.82 17.62 10.71
N ASP A 320 -33.70 16.30 10.58
CA ASP A 320 -34.58 15.51 9.69
C ASP A 320 -36.02 15.46 10.19
N SER A 321 -36.22 15.44 11.50
CA SER A 321 -37.55 15.58 12.12
C SER A 321 -38.13 16.97 11.86
N ALA A 322 -37.33 18.04 12.00
CA ALA A 322 -37.77 19.40 11.69
C ALA A 322 -38.06 19.61 10.20
N TYR A 323 -37.28 18.99 9.30
CA TYR A 323 -37.54 18.98 7.86
C TYR A 323 -38.86 18.30 7.52
N ARG A 324 -39.11 17.12 8.09
CA ARG A 324 -40.38 16.40 7.93
C ARG A 324 -41.56 17.22 8.43
N ARG A 325 -41.40 17.93 9.55
CA ARG A 325 -42.42 18.85 10.10
C ARG A 325 -42.68 20.03 9.17
N ALA A 326 -41.63 20.72 8.72
CA ALA A 326 -41.73 21.85 7.79
C ALA A 326 -42.33 21.45 6.43
N ARG A 327 -42.08 20.22 5.96
CA ARG A 327 -42.66 19.70 4.71
C ARG A 327 -44.14 19.32 4.85
N ARG A 328 -44.58 18.88 6.03
CA ARG A 328 -46.00 18.56 6.32
C ARG A 328 -46.82 19.82 6.64
N SER A 329 -46.22 20.79 7.30
CA SER A 329 -46.86 22.04 7.72
C SER A 329 -45.85 23.21 7.56
N PRO A 330 -45.88 23.91 6.41
CA PRO A 330 -44.87 24.92 6.06
C PRO A 330 -45.14 26.28 6.71
N THR A 331 -45.32 26.31 8.03
CA THR A 331 -45.43 27.59 8.76
C THR A 331 -44.07 28.28 8.84
N PRO A 332 -44.02 29.61 8.97
CA PRO A 332 -42.77 30.37 9.13
C PRO A 332 -41.89 29.82 10.26
N GLU A 333 -42.48 29.44 11.39
CA GLU A 333 -41.77 28.89 12.56
C GLU A 333 -41.11 27.54 12.23
N ASN A 334 -41.82 26.64 11.55
CA ASN A 334 -41.30 25.34 11.17
C ASN A 334 -40.15 25.45 10.15
N VAL A 335 -40.25 26.38 9.20
CA VAL A 335 -39.20 26.65 8.20
C VAL A 335 -37.97 27.27 8.88
N ILE A 336 -38.14 28.22 9.79
CA ILE A 336 -37.05 28.82 10.57
C ILE A 336 -36.35 27.76 11.43
N LEU A 337 -37.12 26.92 12.13
CA LEU A 337 -36.58 25.84 12.97
C LEU A 337 -35.76 24.84 12.15
N TYR A 338 -36.26 24.41 10.99
CA TYR A 338 -35.51 23.54 10.09
C TYR A 338 -34.21 24.20 9.61
N ARG A 339 -34.27 25.46 9.17
CA ARG A 339 -33.07 26.20 8.70
C ARG A 339 -32.01 26.30 9.81
N ARG A 340 -32.41 26.60 11.05
CA ARG A 340 -31.52 26.64 12.22
C ARG A 340 -30.87 25.29 12.48
N LEU A 341 -31.67 24.22 12.57
CA LEU A 341 -31.17 22.87 12.84
C LEU A 341 -30.31 22.31 11.69
N ARG A 342 -30.61 22.68 10.44
CA ARG A 342 -29.77 22.38 9.27
C ARG A 342 -28.39 23.00 9.42
N SER A 343 -28.33 24.28 9.81
CA SER A 343 -27.08 24.98 10.08
C SER A 343 -26.31 24.32 11.23
N CYS A 344 -26.96 24.06 12.38
CA CYS A 344 -26.32 23.41 13.53
C CYS A 344 -25.75 22.02 13.18
N ALA A 345 -26.53 21.17 12.51
CA ALA A 345 -26.08 19.85 12.09
C ALA A 345 -24.91 19.93 11.10
N ARG A 346 -24.93 20.89 10.16
CA ARG A 346 -23.83 21.13 9.22
C ARG A 346 -22.56 21.56 9.96
N TYR A 347 -22.64 22.53 10.86
CA TYR A 347 -21.48 23.02 11.61
C TYR A 347 -20.87 21.94 12.51
N ALA A 348 -21.71 21.18 13.22
CA ALA A 348 -21.24 20.08 14.06
C ALA A 348 -20.54 19.00 13.22
N LEU A 349 -21.10 18.65 12.06
CA LEU A 349 -20.50 17.68 11.14
C LEU A 349 -19.14 18.16 10.61
N GLU A 350 -19.03 19.41 10.16
CA GLU A 350 -17.77 19.96 9.67
C GLU A 350 -16.71 20.06 10.78
N ARG A 351 -17.09 20.52 11.98
CA ARG A 351 -16.17 20.55 13.13
C ARG A 351 -15.66 19.15 13.49
N ALA A 352 -16.54 18.15 13.54
CA ALA A 352 -16.16 16.80 13.88
C ALA A 352 -15.24 16.18 12.81
N LYS A 353 -15.50 16.44 11.53
CA LYS A 353 -14.59 16.09 10.42
C LYS A 353 -13.22 16.72 10.63
N THR A 354 -13.14 18.05 10.76
CA THR A 354 -11.87 18.77 10.92
C THR A 354 -11.07 18.27 12.13
N THR A 355 -11.75 18.04 13.25
CA THR A 355 -11.12 17.52 14.47
C THR A 355 -10.57 16.11 14.25
N TYR A 356 -11.36 15.23 13.63
CA TYR A 356 -10.91 13.88 13.28
C TYR A 356 -9.70 13.90 12.35
N PHE A 357 -9.70 14.74 11.31
CA PHE A 357 -8.58 14.88 10.38
C PHE A 357 -7.32 15.38 11.08
N ARG A 358 -7.44 16.42 11.91
CA ARG A 358 -6.30 16.97 12.64
C ARG A 358 -5.67 15.93 13.57
N LEU A 359 -6.48 15.21 14.35
CA LEU A 359 -5.97 14.22 15.30
C LEU A 359 -5.36 12.99 14.61
N ASN A 360 -5.97 12.49 13.53
CA ASN A 360 -5.52 11.24 12.91
C ASN A 360 -4.47 11.42 11.81
N VAL A 361 -4.42 12.56 11.11
CA VAL A 361 -3.41 12.81 10.07
C VAL A 361 -2.17 13.46 10.66
N VAL A 362 -2.34 14.49 11.51
CA VAL A 362 -1.21 15.21 12.14
C VAL A 362 -0.67 14.45 13.35
N GLY A 363 -1.52 13.69 14.05
CA GLY A 363 -1.11 12.87 15.19
C GLY A 363 -0.62 11.46 14.83
N ALA A 364 -0.64 11.05 13.55
CA ALA A 364 -0.14 9.73 13.13
C ALA A 364 1.37 9.64 13.33
N ILE A 365 1.83 8.62 14.05
CA ILE A 365 3.25 8.43 14.33
C ILE A 365 3.86 7.62 13.18
N GLY A 366 4.31 8.36 12.16
CA GLY A 366 5.14 7.85 11.08
C GLY A 366 4.38 7.37 9.83
N PRO A 367 5.13 7.10 8.75
CA PRO A 367 4.57 7.02 7.39
C PRO A 367 3.48 5.96 7.21
N ARG A 368 3.63 4.79 7.83
CA ARG A 368 2.68 3.66 7.68
C ARG A 368 1.30 3.97 8.25
N GLU A 369 1.24 4.72 9.34
CA GLU A 369 0.00 5.09 9.99
C GLU A 369 -0.68 6.23 9.22
N SER A 370 0.09 7.25 8.81
CA SER A 370 -0.40 8.33 7.94
C SER A 370 -0.99 7.77 6.64
N TRP A 371 -0.30 6.86 5.96
CA TRP A 371 -0.82 6.22 4.73
C TRP A 371 -2.04 5.34 4.96
N ARG A 372 -2.19 4.72 6.15
CA ARG A 372 -3.41 3.97 6.49
C ARG A 372 -4.59 4.91 6.63
N VAL A 373 -4.40 6.00 7.35
CA VAL A 373 -5.41 7.04 7.55
C VAL A 373 -5.85 7.63 6.21
N LEU A 374 -4.91 7.95 5.32
CA LEU A 374 -5.20 8.45 3.97
C LEU A 374 -5.95 7.42 3.10
N ARG A 375 -5.62 6.12 3.20
CA ARG A 375 -6.37 5.03 2.52
C ARG A 375 -7.79 4.89 3.04
N ASP A 376 -7.97 4.90 4.36
CA ASP A 376 -9.30 4.82 4.99
C ASP A 376 -10.18 6.02 4.63
N MET A 377 -9.55 7.16 4.32
CA MET A 377 -10.19 8.37 3.81
C MET A 377 -10.49 8.34 2.30
N GLY A 378 -9.96 7.34 1.58
CA GLY A 378 -10.10 7.24 0.12
C GLY A 378 -9.31 8.27 -0.67
N ILE A 379 -8.29 8.88 -0.06
CA ILE A 379 -7.42 9.89 -0.68
C ILE A 379 -6.32 9.21 -1.50
N SER A 380 -5.74 8.13 -0.98
CA SER A 380 -4.80 7.30 -1.73
C SER A 380 -5.53 6.15 -2.43
N SER A 381 -4.96 5.65 -3.52
CA SER A 381 -5.47 4.51 -4.29
C SER A 381 -5.92 3.36 -3.39
N ARG A 382 -7.05 2.74 -3.77
CA ARG A 382 -7.50 1.50 -3.13
C ARG A 382 -6.43 0.43 -3.37
N PRO A 383 -6.18 -0.48 -2.41
CA PRO A 383 -5.32 -1.63 -2.67
C PRO A 383 -5.83 -2.37 -3.91
N SER A 384 -4.91 -2.99 -4.66
CA SER A 384 -5.21 -3.83 -5.81
C SER A 384 -6.39 -4.75 -5.48
N PRO A 385 -7.33 -4.97 -6.42
CA PRO A 385 -8.42 -5.90 -6.19
C PRO A 385 -7.84 -7.24 -5.71
N SER A 386 -8.48 -7.84 -4.70
CA SER A 386 -8.07 -9.15 -4.20
C SER A 386 -8.01 -10.12 -5.38
N PRO A 387 -6.95 -10.94 -5.54
CA PRO A 387 -6.92 -11.92 -6.62
C PRO A 387 -8.15 -12.83 -6.64
N LEU A 388 -8.76 -13.07 -5.47
CA LEU A 388 -10.00 -13.84 -5.30
C LEU A 388 -11.26 -13.15 -5.83
N SER A 389 -11.19 -11.90 -6.30
CA SER A 389 -12.29 -11.28 -7.06
C SER A 389 -12.19 -11.53 -8.56
N VAL A 390 -11.06 -12.07 -9.04
CA VAL A 390 -10.78 -12.31 -10.46
C VAL A 390 -10.67 -13.81 -10.74
N PHE A 391 -9.97 -14.54 -9.86
CA PHE A 391 -9.71 -15.96 -10.01
C PHE A 391 -10.45 -16.77 -8.97
N ASP A 392 -10.84 -17.97 -9.38
CA ASP A 392 -11.39 -18.99 -8.49
C ASP A 392 -10.33 -19.50 -7.50
N PRO A 393 -10.66 -19.71 -6.21
CA PRO A 393 -9.72 -20.19 -5.19
C PRO A 393 -9.03 -21.51 -5.55
N ASP A 394 -9.74 -22.47 -6.15
CA ASP A 394 -9.19 -23.79 -6.50
C ASP A 394 -8.23 -23.72 -7.69
N VAL A 395 -8.50 -22.81 -8.64
CA VAL A 395 -7.57 -22.50 -9.74
C VAL A 395 -6.27 -21.94 -9.19
N LEU A 396 -6.33 -20.99 -8.25
CA LEU A 396 -5.14 -20.44 -7.59
C LEU A 396 -4.39 -21.52 -6.79
N ASN A 397 -5.11 -22.35 -6.04
CA ASN A 397 -4.48 -23.39 -5.23
C ASN A 397 -3.69 -24.39 -6.09
N ARG A 398 -4.29 -24.86 -7.19
CA ARG A 398 -3.60 -25.71 -8.18
C ARG A 398 -2.42 -25.00 -8.84
N HIS A 399 -2.55 -23.73 -9.19
CA HIS A 399 -1.46 -22.96 -9.78
C HIS A 399 -0.24 -22.86 -8.85
N PHE A 400 -0.46 -22.57 -7.57
CA PHE A 400 0.62 -22.48 -6.59
C PHE A 400 1.27 -23.83 -6.33
N ALA A 401 0.47 -24.90 -6.18
CA ALA A 401 0.99 -26.24 -5.95
C ALA A 401 1.72 -26.85 -7.16
N ALA A 402 1.34 -26.47 -8.39
CA ALA A 402 1.98 -26.96 -9.61
C ALA A 402 3.48 -26.61 -9.69
N VAL A 403 3.92 -25.55 -9.01
CA VAL A 403 5.34 -25.19 -8.90
C VAL A 403 6.10 -26.26 -8.14
N SER A 404 5.51 -26.74 -7.05
CA SER A 404 6.12 -27.74 -6.20
C SER A 404 6.06 -29.14 -6.78
N ALA A 405 4.98 -29.46 -7.50
CA ALA A 405 4.79 -30.76 -8.15
C ALA A 405 5.85 -31.11 -9.22
N ALA A 406 6.64 -30.14 -9.67
CA ALA A 406 7.76 -30.37 -10.58
C ALA A 406 8.96 -31.10 -9.93
N VAL A 407 8.98 -31.19 -8.60
CA VAL A 407 10.04 -31.86 -7.83
C VAL A 407 9.42 -33.00 -7.03
N SER A 408 10.08 -34.16 -7.07
CA SER A 408 9.66 -35.34 -6.30
C SER A 408 9.63 -35.04 -4.80
N PRO A 409 8.64 -35.57 -4.06
CA PRO A 409 8.64 -35.51 -2.60
C PRO A 409 9.91 -36.10 -2.01
N LEU A 410 10.35 -35.55 -0.87
CA LEU A 410 11.50 -36.06 -0.13
C LEU A 410 11.29 -37.54 0.24
N SER A 411 12.19 -38.41 -0.23
CA SER A 411 12.17 -39.85 0.05
C SER A 411 13.06 -40.21 1.25
N THR A 412 12.88 -41.42 1.79
CA THR A 412 13.78 -41.97 2.82
C THR A 412 15.22 -42.10 2.30
N GLU A 413 15.38 -42.47 1.02
CA GLU A 413 16.69 -42.59 0.37
C GLU A 413 17.42 -41.26 0.30
N ASP A 414 16.71 -40.17 0.02
CA ASP A 414 17.29 -38.81 0.04
C ASP A 414 17.79 -38.41 1.42
N ILE A 415 17.05 -38.79 2.47
CA ILE A 415 17.43 -38.51 3.87
C ILE A 415 18.70 -39.30 4.22
N GLU A 416 18.74 -40.59 3.91
CA GLU A 416 19.93 -41.43 4.15
C GLU A 416 21.14 -40.96 3.32
N LEU A 417 20.92 -40.49 2.09
CA LEU A 417 21.96 -39.88 1.27
C LEU A 417 22.49 -38.58 1.90
N ALA A 418 21.61 -37.76 2.46
CA ALA A 418 22.02 -36.56 3.19
C ALA A 418 22.79 -36.90 4.47
N LEU A 419 22.39 -37.94 5.19
CA LEU A 419 23.08 -38.40 6.42
C LEU A 419 24.46 -39.00 6.15
N SER A 420 24.59 -39.75 5.06
CA SER A 420 25.86 -40.33 4.60
C SER A 420 26.81 -39.30 3.99
N THR A 421 26.32 -38.10 3.65
CA THR A 421 27.19 -36.99 3.24
C THR A 421 28.15 -36.68 4.39
N PRO A 422 29.48 -36.71 4.14
CA PRO A 422 30.46 -36.52 5.20
C PRO A 422 30.26 -35.15 5.86
N PRO A 423 30.22 -35.07 7.19
CA PRO A 423 30.13 -33.78 7.87
C PRO A 423 31.35 -32.92 7.47
N PRO A 424 31.24 -31.58 7.57
CA PRO A 424 32.40 -30.73 7.38
C PRO A 424 33.54 -31.22 8.28
N ALA A 425 34.78 -31.25 7.75
CA ALA A 425 35.97 -31.64 8.51
C ALA A 425 35.98 -30.92 9.88
N HIS A 426 36.53 -31.56 10.93
CA HIS A 426 36.48 -31.26 12.40
C HIS A 426 36.67 -29.80 12.89
N ARG A 427 36.65 -28.79 12.03
CA ARG A 427 36.76 -27.37 12.32
C ARG A 427 35.69 -26.83 13.28
N PHE A 428 34.50 -27.43 13.37
CA PHE A 428 33.38 -26.89 14.15
C PHE A 428 32.63 -27.95 14.97
N GLN A 429 32.06 -27.56 16.12
CA GLN A 429 31.12 -28.42 16.84
C GLN A 429 29.84 -28.59 16.01
N PRO A 430 29.25 -29.79 15.91
CA PRO A 430 28.00 -29.98 15.16
C PRO A 430 26.86 -29.13 15.72
N PHE A 431 26.02 -28.61 14.84
CA PHE A 431 24.76 -27.97 15.23
C PHE A 431 23.77 -29.02 15.69
N SER A 432 23.31 -28.87 16.93
CA SER A 432 22.21 -29.62 17.51
C SER A 432 21.12 -28.65 17.99
N ILE A 433 19.85 -28.95 17.70
CA ILE A 433 18.74 -28.09 18.13
C ILE A 433 18.69 -28.00 19.66
N GLY A 434 18.75 -29.13 20.37
CA GLY A 434 18.75 -29.23 21.83
C GLY A 434 17.43 -28.86 22.52
N HIS A 435 17.32 -29.15 23.82
CA HIS A 435 16.13 -28.86 24.64
C HIS A 435 15.97 -27.34 24.90
N VAL A 436 14.76 -26.83 25.06
CA VAL A 436 14.41 -25.43 25.34
C VAL A 436 13.69 -25.31 26.69
N SER A 437 13.97 -24.23 27.43
CA SER A 437 13.27 -23.91 28.67
C SER A 437 11.94 -23.21 28.40
N GLU A 438 11.03 -23.23 29.37
CA GLU A 438 9.77 -22.47 29.30
C GLU A 438 10.01 -20.98 29.05
N LEU A 439 11.07 -20.40 29.62
CA LEU A 439 11.44 -19.01 29.36
C LEU A 439 11.78 -18.78 27.88
N GLY A 440 12.48 -19.72 27.24
CA GLY A 440 12.78 -19.64 25.81
C GLY A 440 11.53 -19.71 24.95
N VAL A 441 10.59 -20.60 25.30
CA VAL A 441 9.28 -20.72 24.64
C VAL A 441 8.44 -19.46 24.84
N LEU A 442 8.40 -18.92 26.05
CA LEU A 442 7.71 -17.67 26.39
C LEU A 442 8.26 -16.49 25.58
N GLN A 443 9.59 -16.38 25.45
CA GLN A 443 10.24 -15.36 24.63
C GLN A 443 9.88 -15.50 23.14
N ALA A 444 9.76 -16.72 22.64
CA ALA A 444 9.33 -16.98 21.26
C ALA A 444 7.85 -16.61 21.05
N LEU A 445 6.96 -17.00 21.98
CA LEU A 445 5.52 -16.66 21.99
C LEU A 445 5.28 -15.15 22.04
N ALA A 446 6.02 -14.43 22.89
CA ALA A 446 5.89 -12.98 23.02
C ALA A 446 6.16 -12.23 21.70
N ARG A 447 7.01 -12.79 20.83
CA ARG A 447 7.39 -12.21 19.54
C ARG A 447 6.40 -12.49 18.40
N LEU A 448 5.36 -13.30 18.62
CA LEU A 448 4.31 -13.52 17.61
C LEU A 448 3.63 -12.20 17.22
N LYS A 449 3.33 -12.00 15.93
CA LYS A 449 2.68 -10.79 15.41
C LYS A 449 1.36 -11.17 14.75
N SER A 450 0.27 -10.48 15.10
CA SER A 450 -1.08 -10.77 14.60
C SER A 450 -1.44 -9.93 13.36
N ARG A 451 -1.71 -10.60 12.23
CA ARG A 451 -2.51 -10.10 11.09
C ARG A 451 -3.31 -11.19 10.34
N GLY A 452 -3.24 -12.45 10.75
CA GLY A 452 -3.91 -13.60 10.12
C GLY A 452 -4.05 -14.76 11.11
N CYS A 453 -4.63 -15.87 10.64
CA CYS A 453 -4.75 -17.13 11.37
C CYS A 453 -4.39 -18.29 10.42
N GLY A 454 -3.86 -19.38 10.99
CA GLY A 454 -3.63 -20.60 10.23
C GLY A 454 -4.96 -21.28 9.86
N VAL A 455 -4.85 -22.53 9.37
CA VAL A 455 -6.03 -23.39 9.15
C VAL A 455 -6.77 -23.72 10.45
N ASP A 456 -6.10 -23.62 11.59
CA ASP A 456 -6.62 -23.79 12.94
C ASP A 456 -7.54 -22.63 13.40
N GLY A 457 -7.57 -21.51 12.66
CA GLY A 457 -8.36 -20.34 13.04
C GLY A 457 -7.84 -19.62 14.31
N LEU A 458 -6.69 -20.02 14.84
CA LEU A 458 -6.11 -19.45 16.05
C LEU A 458 -5.22 -18.25 15.70
N SER A 459 -5.43 -17.13 16.41
CA SER A 459 -4.63 -15.93 16.22
C SER A 459 -3.56 -15.80 17.29
N ALA A 460 -2.46 -15.12 16.95
CA ALA A 460 -1.41 -14.80 17.92
C ALA A 460 -1.92 -13.99 19.12
N CYS A 461 -3.04 -13.25 18.97
CA CYS A 461 -3.67 -12.54 20.07
C CYS A 461 -4.26 -13.51 21.10
N VAL A 462 -4.93 -14.56 20.66
CA VAL A 462 -5.50 -15.58 21.55
C VAL A 462 -4.37 -16.32 22.26
N ILE A 463 -3.40 -16.84 21.50
CA ILE A 463 -2.31 -17.66 22.03
C ILE A 463 -1.52 -16.93 23.12
N LYS A 464 -1.28 -15.63 22.94
CA LYS A 464 -0.61 -14.81 23.98
C LYS A 464 -1.42 -14.68 25.27
N ARG A 465 -2.75 -14.69 25.19
CA ARG A 465 -3.63 -14.54 26.36
C ARG A 465 -3.82 -15.84 27.12
N VAL A 466 -3.89 -16.97 26.41
CA VAL A 466 -3.94 -18.30 27.03
C VAL A 466 -2.56 -18.83 27.42
N CYS A 467 -1.48 -18.12 27.04
CA CYS A 467 -0.09 -18.50 27.30
C CYS A 467 0.18 -18.98 28.74
N PRO A 468 -0.32 -18.32 29.81
CA PRO A 468 -0.08 -18.78 31.18
C PRO A 468 -0.56 -20.22 31.45
N ALA A 469 -1.63 -20.66 30.77
CA ALA A 469 -2.19 -22.00 30.94
C ALA A 469 -1.51 -23.05 30.05
N ILE A 470 -1.05 -22.68 28.86
CA ILE A 470 -0.52 -23.62 27.85
C ILE A 470 1.01 -23.69 27.78
N LEU A 471 1.74 -22.84 28.52
CA LEU A 471 3.20 -22.70 28.37
C LEU A 471 3.94 -24.02 28.61
N SER A 472 3.57 -24.77 29.65
CA SER A 472 4.17 -26.06 29.99
C SER A 472 3.91 -27.09 28.89
N SER A 473 2.66 -27.24 28.43
CA SER A 473 2.28 -28.17 27.36
C SER A 473 2.98 -27.84 26.04
N VAL A 474 3.04 -26.56 25.64
CA VAL A 474 3.78 -26.14 24.45
C VAL A 474 5.26 -26.48 24.60
N THR A 475 5.85 -26.26 25.77
CA THR A 475 7.26 -26.57 26.04
C THR A 475 7.52 -28.08 25.94
N ALA A 476 6.64 -28.92 26.50
CA ALA A 476 6.73 -30.37 26.40
C ALA A 476 6.68 -30.85 24.94
N ILE A 477 5.71 -30.35 24.15
CA ILE A 477 5.58 -30.67 22.72
C ILE A 477 6.83 -30.25 21.94
N VAL A 478 7.34 -29.04 22.18
CA VAL A 478 8.53 -28.52 21.48
C VAL A 478 9.76 -29.38 21.77
N ASN A 479 9.99 -29.71 23.04
CA ASN A 479 11.14 -30.51 23.43
C ASN A 479 11.04 -31.93 22.90
N ARG A 480 9.84 -32.51 22.98
CA ARG A 480 9.64 -33.86 22.48
C ARG A 480 9.73 -33.95 20.97
N SER A 481 9.33 -32.90 20.26
CA SER A 481 9.58 -32.73 18.82
C SER A 481 11.07 -32.81 18.49
N PHE A 482 11.94 -32.16 19.27
CA PHE A 482 13.38 -32.20 19.05
C PHE A 482 13.98 -33.58 19.36
N GLU A 483 13.59 -34.22 20.46
CA GLU A 483 14.09 -35.55 20.85
C GLU A 483 13.68 -36.63 19.85
N LEU A 484 12.44 -36.59 19.37
CA LEU A 484 11.93 -37.53 18.36
C LEU A 484 12.36 -37.19 16.94
N SER A 485 13.02 -36.04 16.73
CA SER A 485 13.31 -35.51 15.38
C SER A 485 12.06 -35.41 14.49
N HIS A 486 10.90 -35.11 15.08
CA HIS A 486 9.61 -35.08 14.39
C HIS A 486 8.92 -33.73 14.57
N PHE A 487 8.58 -33.07 13.47
CA PHE A 487 7.78 -31.86 13.49
C PHE A 487 6.28 -32.23 13.44
N PRO A 488 5.42 -31.68 14.31
CA PRO A 488 4.01 -32.07 14.35
C PRO A 488 3.28 -31.89 13.02
N SER A 489 2.53 -32.90 12.60
CA SER A 489 1.87 -32.97 11.29
C SER A 489 0.76 -31.91 11.11
N SER A 490 -0.02 -31.64 12.17
CA SER A 490 -1.06 -30.59 12.16
C SER A 490 -0.48 -29.19 11.91
N TRP A 491 0.80 -28.99 12.22
CA TRP A 491 1.52 -27.73 12.03
C TRP A 491 2.13 -27.56 10.64
N LYS A 492 2.05 -28.59 9.78
CA LYS A 492 2.60 -28.59 8.41
C LYS A 492 1.64 -28.02 7.37
N VAL A 493 0.40 -27.73 7.75
CA VAL A 493 -0.66 -27.24 6.86
C VAL A 493 -0.66 -25.71 6.80
N ALA A 494 -0.59 -25.16 5.57
CA ALA A 494 -0.60 -23.72 5.34
C ALA A 494 -1.95 -23.22 4.79
N SER A 495 -2.47 -22.13 5.35
CA SER A 495 -3.57 -21.37 4.76
C SER A 495 -3.00 -20.30 3.82
N ILE A 496 -3.26 -20.41 2.52
CA ILE A 496 -2.74 -19.50 1.49
C ILE A 496 -3.68 -18.32 1.32
N VAL A 497 -3.11 -17.11 1.44
CA VAL A 497 -3.77 -15.84 1.10
C VAL A 497 -3.10 -15.28 -0.15
N PRO A 498 -3.79 -15.29 -1.32
CA PRO A 498 -3.24 -14.73 -2.55
C PRO A 498 -3.10 -13.22 -2.48
N LEU A 499 -1.93 -12.70 -2.87
CA LEU A 499 -1.70 -11.27 -3.03
C LEU A 499 -1.38 -10.91 -4.49
N ALA A 500 -1.90 -9.78 -4.96
CA ALA A 500 -1.60 -9.28 -6.30
C ALA A 500 -0.15 -8.75 -6.37
N LYS A 501 0.60 -9.13 -7.42
CA LYS A 501 1.92 -8.55 -7.75
C LYS A 501 1.79 -7.20 -8.44
N THR A 502 0.74 -7.03 -9.23
CA THR A 502 0.47 -5.87 -10.08
C THR A 502 -0.93 -5.31 -9.81
N SER A 503 -1.20 -4.10 -10.32
CA SER A 503 -2.54 -3.48 -10.23
C SER A 503 -3.54 -4.11 -11.20
N SER A 504 -3.07 -4.59 -12.36
CA SER A 504 -3.84 -5.32 -13.36
C SER A 504 -3.51 -6.82 -13.30
N LEU A 505 -4.51 -7.64 -12.95
CA LEU A 505 -4.38 -9.09 -12.89
C LEU A 505 -4.88 -9.71 -14.20
N SER A 506 -4.00 -10.40 -14.91
CA SER A 506 -4.32 -11.07 -16.18
C SER A 506 -4.18 -12.58 -16.08
N SER A 507 -3.21 -13.04 -15.30
CA SER A 507 -2.86 -14.44 -15.12
C SER A 507 -2.69 -14.78 -13.63
N PRO A 508 -2.95 -16.03 -13.20
CA PRO A 508 -2.57 -16.49 -11.86
C PRO A 508 -1.10 -16.25 -11.51
N SER A 509 -0.20 -16.19 -12.51
CA SER A 509 1.23 -15.87 -12.33
C SER A 509 1.47 -14.46 -11.78
N ASP A 510 0.50 -13.54 -11.94
CA ASP A 510 0.52 -12.17 -11.42
C ASP A 510 0.19 -12.12 -9.92
N THR A 511 0.14 -13.28 -9.24
CA THR A 511 -0.19 -13.39 -7.82
C THR A 511 0.94 -14.07 -7.03
N ARG A 512 0.98 -13.81 -5.71
CA ARG A 512 1.91 -14.43 -4.75
C ARG A 512 1.11 -15.23 -3.71
N PRO A 513 1.52 -16.47 -3.39
CA PRO A 513 0.94 -17.22 -2.29
C PRO A 513 1.57 -16.79 -0.96
N ILE A 514 0.81 -16.14 -0.07
CA ILE A 514 1.28 -15.92 1.31
C ILE A 514 0.78 -17.03 2.21
N ALA A 515 1.71 -17.80 2.78
CA ALA A 515 1.41 -18.91 3.68
C ALA A 515 1.18 -18.41 5.11
N GLN A 516 -0.04 -18.58 5.60
CA GLN A 516 -0.38 -18.42 7.01
C GLN A 516 -0.31 -19.78 7.69
N LEU A 517 0.76 -19.99 8.46
CA LEU A 517 0.96 -21.18 9.29
C LEU A 517 0.28 -21.03 10.65
N PRO A 518 -0.07 -22.15 11.32
CA PRO A 518 -0.48 -22.16 12.73
C PRO A 518 0.46 -21.32 13.59
N GLU A 519 -0.09 -20.53 14.49
CA GLU A 519 0.72 -19.57 15.24
C GLU A 519 1.62 -20.26 16.28
N ILE A 520 1.22 -21.43 16.79
CA ILE A 520 2.04 -22.26 17.68
C ILE A 520 3.23 -22.86 16.90
N SER A 521 3.05 -23.24 15.63
CA SER A 521 4.15 -23.78 14.83
C SER A 521 5.30 -22.76 14.65
N LYS A 522 4.95 -21.47 14.56
CA LYS A 522 5.96 -20.39 14.49
C LYS A 522 6.79 -20.25 15.77
N VAL A 523 6.31 -20.77 16.91
CA VAL A 523 7.06 -20.77 18.18
C VAL A 523 8.25 -21.72 18.07
N ILE A 524 8.00 -22.98 17.69
CA ILE A 524 9.06 -23.98 17.50
C ILE A 524 10.03 -23.55 16.39
N GLU A 525 9.52 -23.03 15.27
CA GLU A 525 10.38 -22.49 14.20
C GLU A 525 11.27 -21.35 14.69
N ARG A 526 10.76 -20.47 15.57
CA ARG A 526 11.52 -19.34 16.09
C ARG A 526 12.63 -19.76 17.05
N VAL A 527 12.41 -20.82 17.84
CA VAL A 527 13.44 -21.43 18.68
C VAL A 527 14.57 -21.98 17.80
N VAL A 528 14.24 -22.81 16.81
CA VAL A 528 15.22 -23.40 15.88
C VAL A 528 15.94 -22.31 15.09
N HIS A 529 15.21 -21.33 14.55
CA HIS A 529 15.77 -20.20 13.80
C HIS A 529 16.80 -19.44 14.64
N HIS A 530 16.46 -19.11 15.88
CA HIS A 530 17.37 -18.35 16.74
C HIS A 530 18.68 -19.10 16.99
N ARG A 531 18.59 -20.40 17.29
CA ARG A 531 19.77 -21.25 17.53
C ARG A 531 20.61 -21.45 16.28
N LEU A 532 19.98 -21.76 15.16
CA LEU A 532 20.67 -21.95 13.89
C LEU A 532 21.35 -20.66 13.43
N LEU A 533 20.68 -19.51 13.56
CA LEU A 533 21.29 -18.23 13.23
C LEU A 533 22.51 -17.92 14.12
N LEU A 534 22.44 -18.16 15.43
CA LEU A 534 23.59 -18.00 16.33
C LEU A 534 24.75 -18.91 15.95
N TYR A 535 24.46 -20.16 15.57
CA TYR A 535 25.46 -21.10 15.10
C TYR A 535 26.14 -20.63 13.81
N LEU A 536 25.36 -20.20 12.82
CA LEU A 536 25.87 -19.67 11.55
C LEU A 536 26.73 -18.42 11.77
N SER A 537 26.32 -17.51 12.66
CA SER A 537 27.09 -16.32 13.01
C SER A 537 28.36 -16.65 13.79
N ARG A 538 28.32 -17.63 14.71
CA ARG A 538 29.48 -18.03 15.52
C ARG A 538 30.64 -18.55 14.66
N TYR A 539 30.32 -19.24 13.57
CA TYR A 539 31.30 -19.89 12.71
C TYR A 539 31.48 -19.19 11.34
N ASP A 540 30.92 -17.99 11.16
CA ASP A 540 30.98 -17.19 9.90
C ASP A 540 30.62 -18.03 8.65
N LEU A 541 29.54 -18.82 8.74
CA LEU A 541 29.18 -19.81 7.71
C LEU A 541 28.35 -19.23 6.56
N LEU A 542 27.82 -18.02 6.70
CA LEU A 542 27.08 -17.35 5.64
C LEU A 542 28.01 -16.45 4.83
N ASP A 543 27.78 -16.39 3.53
CA ASP A 543 28.49 -15.49 2.62
C ASP A 543 28.47 -14.04 3.15
N ARG A 544 29.60 -13.35 3.02
CA ARG A 544 29.76 -11.99 3.56
C ARG A 544 28.92 -10.96 2.81
N ASP A 545 28.72 -11.18 1.52
CA ASP A 545 27.99 -10.30 0.61
C ASP A 545 26.53 -10.76 0.39
N GLN A 546 26.02 -11.62 1.29
CA GLN A 546 24.59 -11.81 1.51
C GLN A 546 24.06 -10.71 2.43
N PHE A 547 23.16 -9.87 1.93
CA PHE A 547 22.53 -8.76 2.65
C PHE A 547 21.06 -9.02 3.00
N GLY A 548 20.44 -10.02 2.38
CA GLY A 548 19.05 -10.41 2.65
C GLY A 548 18.91 -11.24 3.92
N PHE A 549 17.82 -11.01 4.67
CA PHE A 549 17.43 -11.79 5.85
C PHE A 549 18.48 -11.94 6.96
N ARG A 550 19.51 -11.09 7.00
CA ARG A 550 20.54 -11.10 8.02
C ARG A 550 20.42 -9.90 8.97
N PRO A 551 20.64 -10.10 10.29
CA PRO A 551 20.75 -8.97 11.22
C PRO A 551 21.89 -8.04 10.82
N GLY A 552 21.68 -6.73 10.90
CA GLY A 552 22.70 -5.72 10.57
C GLY A 552 22.82 -5.37 9.08
N HIS A 553 22.10 -6.06 8.19
CA HIS A 553 22.06 -5.76 6.76
C HIS A 553 20.69 -5.18 6.35
N SER A 554 20.69 -4.43 5.25
CA SER A 554 19.50 -3.80 4.66
C SER A 554 19.68 -3.59 3.16
N THR A 555 18.62 -3.14 2.49
CA THR A 555 18.71 -2.71 1.08
C THR A 555 19.67 -1.54 0.89
N GLN A 556 19.83 -0.68 1.90
CA GLN A 556 20.76 0.45 1.84
C GLN A 556 22.22 -0.02 1.90
N THR A 557 22.53 -0.99 2.77
CA THR A 557 23.90 -1.53 2.85
C THR A 557 24.28 -2.28 1.56
N ALA A 558 23.32 -2.99 0.96
CA ALA A 558 23.51 -3.66 -0.33
C ALA A 558 23.78 -2.65 -1.46
N LEU A 559 22.96 -1.58 -1.54
CA LEU A 559 23.16 -0.52 -2.53
C LEU A 559 24.50 0.22 -2.34
N LEU A 560 24.89 0.50 -1.09
CA LEU A 560 26.18 1.12 -0.78
C LEU A 560 27.35 0.23 -1.23
N HIS A 561 27.26 -1.09 -1.02
CA HIS A 561 28.28 -2.04 -1.47
C HIS A 561 28.49 -1.97 -2.98
N VAL A 562 27.42 -2.09 -3.77
CA VAL A 562 27.48 -2.05 -5.24
C VAL A 562 27.96 -0.70 -5.75
N THR A 563 27.43 0.40 -5.21
CA THR A 563 27.80 1.75 -5.64
C THR A 563 29.26 2.08 -5.33
N GLU A 564 29.77 1.67 -4.17
CA GLU A 564 31.18 1.85 -3.81
C GLU A 564 32.11 1.06 -4.74
N ALA A 565 31.74 -0.18 -5.08
CA ALA A 565 32.53 -0.99 -6.01
C ALA A 565 32.61 -0.36 -7.41
N ILE A 566 31.50 0.19 -7.92
CA ILE A 566 31.46 0.94 -9.19
C ILE A 566 32.31 2.22 -9.11
N ARG A 567 32.30 2.92 -7.96
CA ARG A 567 33.12 4.13 -7.79
C ARG A 567 34.61 3.80 -7.79
N ARG A 568 35.02 2.74 -7.10
CA ARG A 568 36.41 2.29 -7.06
C ARG A 568 36.94 1.89 -8.43
N SER A 569 36.14 1.20 -9.24
CA SER A 569 36.53 0.86 -10.61
C SER A 569 36.73 2.13 -11.45
N ALA A 570 35.86 3.12 -11.28
CA ALA A 570 35.98 4.40 -11.95
C ALA A 570 37.27 5.14 -11.55
N ASP A 571 37.63 5.13 -10.27
CA ASP A 571 38.84 5.79 -9.75
C ASP A 571 40.14 5.20 -10.34
N VAL A 572 40.14 3.93 -10.73
CA VAL A 572 41.27 3.28 -11.42
C VAL A 572 41.16 3.30 -12.95
N GLY A 573 40.16 4.00 -13.50
CA GLY A 573 39.94 4.13 -14.95
C GLY A 573 39.34 2.90 -15.62
N GLU A 574 38.77 1.97 -14.85
CA GLU A 574 38.08 0.78 -15.33
C GLU A 574 36.58 1.03 -15.55
N VAL A 575 35.97 0.19 -16.38
CA VAL A 575 34.52 0.12 -16.59
C VAL A 575 33.94 -0.98 -15.72
N ALA A 576 32.72 -0.77 -15.23
CA ALA A 576 31.99 -1.74 -14.44
C ALA A 576 30.76 -2.25 -15.20
N GLU A 577 30.64 -3.58 -15.31
CA GLU A 577 29.48 -4.27 -15.86
C GLU A 577 28.72 -4.96 -14.73
N LEU A 578 27.47 -4.56 -14.52
CA LEU A 578 26.60 -5.12 -13.49
C LEU A 578 25.56 -6.03 -14.15
N VAL A 579 25.53 -7.30 -13.78
CA VAL A 579 24.54 -8.27 -14.27
C VAL A 579 23.64 -8.67 -13.11
N SER A 580 22.32 -8.55 -13.32
CA SER A 580 21.29 -8.89 -12.33
C SER A 580 20.54 -10.15 -12.74
N PHE A 581 20.36 -11.07 -11.79
CA PHE A 581 19.68 -12.35 -11.96
C PHE A 581 18.39 -12.40 -11.16
N ASP A 582 17.32 -12.90 -11.78
CA ASP A 582 16.01 -13.15 -11.14
C ASP A 582 15.74 -14.66 -11.17
N PHE A 583 15.53 -15.28 -10.02
CA PHE A 583 15.14 -16.69 -9.93
C PHE A 583 13.62 -16.84 -9.98
N SER A 584 13.15 -17.74 -10.84
CA SER A 584 11.71 -18.00 -10.99
C SER A 584 11.15 -18.74 -9.78
N LYS A 585 10.34 -18.04 -8.97
CA LYS A 585 9.63 -18.61 -7.80
C LYS A 585 10.61 -19.30 -6.82
N ALA A 586 11.74 -18.63 -6.54
CA ALA A 586 12.89 -19.21 -5.84
C ALA A 586 12.52 -19.92 -4.53
N PHE A 587 11.70 -19.29 -3.70
CA PHE A 587 11.22 -19.85 -2.42
C PHE A 587 10.37 -21.10 -2.58
N ASP A 588 9.53 -21.15 -3.61
CA ASP A 588 8.58 -22.24 -3.84
C ASP A 588 9.24 -23.45 -4.54
N ALA A 589 10.45 -23.26 -5.08
CA ALA A 589 11.13 -24.24 -5.93
C ALA A 589 12.27 -25.02 -5.24
N ILE A 590 12.65 -24.67 -4.01
CA ILE A 590 13.80 -25.30 -3.32
C ILE A 590 13.60 -26.82 -3.20
N PRO A 591 14.49 -27.65 -3.79
CA PRO A 591 14.44 -29.10 -3.61
C PRO A 591 14.85 -29.49 -2.19
N HIS A 592 13.99 -30.21 -1.47
CA HIS A 592 14.24 -30.56 -0.06
C HIS A 592 15.47 -31.46 0.12
N ALA A 593 15.68 -32.43 -0.78
CA ALA A 593 16.83 -33.33 -0.72
C ALA A 593 18.17 -32.57 -0.78
N LEU A 594 18.30 -31.61 -1.70
CA LEU A 594 19.50 -30.78 -1.83
C LEU A 594 19.66 -29.83 -0.64
N LEU A 595 18.56 -29.26 -0.12
CA LEU A 595 18.59 -28.44 1.08
C LEU A 595 19.11 -29.23 2.30
N LEU A 596 18.68 -30.48 2.49
CA LEU A 596 19.19 -31.33 3.56
C LEU A 596 20.69 -31.62 3.41
N ARG A 597 21.16 -31.91 2.19
CA ARG A 597 22.60 -32.08 1.94
C ARG A 597 23.39 -30.82 2.30
N LYS A 598 22.89 -29.63 1.93
CA LYS A 598 23.52 -28.35 2.32
C LYS A 598 23.48 -28.14 3.84
N LEU A 599 22.38 -28.48 4.51
CA LEU A 599 22.29 -28.45 5.98
C LEU A 599 23.30 -29.38 6.66
N ARG A 600 23.55 -30.56 6.07
CA ARG A 600 24.62 -31.45 6.54
C ARG A 600 26.00 -30.81 6.37
N MET A 601 26.26 -30.17 5.22
CA MET A 601 27.54 -29.51 4.92
C MET A 601 27.84 -28.30 5.81
N ILE A 602 26.82 -27.58 6.32
CA ILE A 602 27.04 -26.52 7.34
C ILE A 602 27.29 -27.08 8.75
N GLY A 603 27.11 -28.38 8.96
CA GLY A 603 27.41 -29.07 10.21
C GLY A 603 26.21 -29.45 11.06
N CYS A 604 25.00 -29.56 10.50
CA CYS A 604 23.87 -30.15 11.26
C CYS A 604 24.14 -31.62 11.63
N ASP A 605 23.87 -31.95 12.90
CA ASP A 605 23.90 -33.32 13.37
C ASP A 605 22.74 -34.14 12.79
N GLU A 606 22.78 -35.44 13.06
CA GLU A 606 21.83 -36.40 12.51
C GLU A 606 20.38 -36.15 12.99
N GLY A 607 20.19 -35.87 14.29
CA GLY A 607 18.87 -35.57 14.85
C GLY A 607 18.26 -34.28 14.29
N SER A 608 19.05 -33.21 14.21
CA SER A 608 18.60 -31.94 13.62
C SER A 608 18.28 -32.10 12.13
N LEU A 609 19.06 -32.89 11.40
CA LEU A 609 18.81 -33.14 9.98
C LEU A 609 17.51 -33.91 9.76
N ARG A 610 17.24 -34.94 10.57
CA ARG A 610 15.95 -35.66 10.56
C ARG A 610 14.79 -34.75 10.95
N TRP A 611 14.99 -33.86 11.91
CA TRP A 611 13.98 -32.87 12.28
C TRP A 611 13.66 -31.91 11.11
N PHE A 612 14.67 -31.40 10.40
CA PHE A 612 14.46 -30.61 9.19
C PHE A 612 13.78 -31.42 8.08
N ALA A 613 14.12 -32.70 7.91
CA ALA A 613 13.44 -33.58 6.97
C ALA A 613 11.95 -33.72 7.32
N SER A 614 11.60 -33.92 8.60
CA SER A 614 10.21 -33.95 9.06
C SER A 614 9.51 -32.60 8.87
N TYR A 615 10.18 -31.48 9.14
CA TYR A 615 9.64 -30.13 8.94
C TYR A 615 9.31 -29.80 7.47
N LEU A 616 10.14 -30.28 6.54
CA LEU A 616 10.01 -30.03 5.09
C LEU A 616 9.05 -31.01 4.40
N SER A 617 8.99 -32.26 4.84
CA SER A 617 8.14 -33.30 4.25
C SER A 617 6.69 -33.26 4.73
N GLY A 618 5.77 -33.87 3.97
CA GLY A 618 4.36 -34.02 4.38
C GLY A 618 3.60 -32.70 4.49
N ARG A 619 4.03 -31.66 3.77
CA ARG A 619 3.37 -30.34 3.80
C ARG A 619 2.19 -30.30 2.84
N ALA A 620 1.18 -29.53 3.23
CA ALA A 620 0.00 -29.29 2.41
C ALA A 620 -0.45 -27.83 2.52
N GLN A 621 -1.21 -27.38 1.54
CA GLN A 621 -1.73 -26.03 1.50
C GLN A 621 -3.19 -26.00 1.04
N ALA A 622 -3.92 -24.96 1.46
CA ALA A 622 -5.24 -24.63 0.95
C ALA A 622 -5.43 -23.12 0.86
N VAL A 623 -6.04 -22.64 -0.23
CA VAL A 623 -6.38 -21.23 -0.40
C VAL A 623 -7.59 -20.88 0.46
N ARG A 624 -7.48 -19.77 1.19
CA ARG A 624 -8.58 -19.25 2.01
C ARG A 624 -9.48 -18.34 1.19
N SER A 625 -10.74 -18.74 1.07
CA SER A 625 -11.80 -18.01 0.38
C SER A 625 -12.21 -16.74 1.14
N PRO A 626 -12.85 -15.75 0.47
CA PRO A 626 -13.29 -14.51 1.12
C PRO A 626 -14.34 -14.71 2.23
N ASP A 627 -15.10 -15.79 2.17
CA ASP A 627 -16.08 -16.19 3.19
C ASP A 627 -15.42 -16.88 4.41
N GLY A 628 -14.13 -17.19 4.34
CA GLY A 628 -13.36 -17.84 5.40
C GLY A 628 -13.24 -19.35 5.26
N SER A 629 -13.89 -19.97 4.27
CA SER A 629 -13.69 -21.39 3.94
C SER A 629 -12.32 -21.63 3.29
N HIS A 630 -11.90 -22.90 3.26
CA HIS A 630 -10.67 -23.32 2.61
C HIS A 630 -10.98 -24.27 1.45
N THR A 631 -10.20 -24.16 0.37
CA THR A 631 -10.18 -25.16 -0.69
C THR A 631 -9.70 -26.52 -0.16
N PRO A 632 -9.88 -27.63 -0.91
CA PRO A 632 -9.24 -28.90 -0.59
C PRO A 632 -7.72 -28.77 -0.39
N LEU A 633 -7.18 -29.59 0.49
CA LEU A 633 -5.74 -29.65 0.77
C LEU A 633 -5.00 -30.20 -0.45
N VAL A 634 -3.93 -29.51 -0.85
CA VAL A 634 -3.05 -29.93 -1.94
C VAL A 634 -1.63 -30.11 -1.37
N PRO A 635 -0.95 -31.23 -1.65
CA PRO A 635 0.40 -31.47 -1.15
C PRO A 635 1.43 -30.54 -1.79
N VAL A 636 2.48 -30.23 -1.04
CA VAL A 636 3.60 -29.37 -1.43
C VAL A 636 4.91 -30.15 -1.21
N SER A 637 5.58 -30.52 -2.30
CA SER A 637 6.78 -31.38 -2.29
C SER A 637 8.11 -30.63 -2.39
N SER A 638 8.10 -29.31 -2.57
CA SER A 638 9.30 -28.48 -2.62
C SER A 638 9.03 -27.06 -2.16
N GLY A 639 10.11 -26.32 -1.93
CA GLY A 639 10.08 -24.96 -1.45
C GLY A 639 9.97 -24.84 0.07
N VAL A 640 10.03 -23.61 0.56
CA VAL A 640 9.82 -23.26 1.96
C VAL A 640 8.65 -22.24 2.05
N PRO A 641 7.72 -22.38 3.00
CA PRO A 641 6.50 -21.56 2.99
C PRO A 641 6.78 -20.06 3.10
N GLN A 642 6.21 -19.26 2.19
CA GLN A 642 6.34 -17.80 2.19
C GLN A 642 5.50 -17.15 3.30
N GLY A 643 6.04 -17.17 4.52
CA GLY A 643 5.37 -16.78 5.76
C GLY A 643 5.81 -17.59 6.99
N SER A 644 6.61 -18.64 6.77
CA SER A 644 7.36 -19.33 7.81
C SER A 644 8.44 -18.45 8.43
N VAL A 645 8.82 -18.75 9.66
CA VAL A 645 9.94 -18.11 10.36
C VAL A 645 11.26 -18.69 9.86
N LEU A 646 11.32 -20.00 9.60
CA LEU A 646 12.53 -20.67 9.12
C LEU A 646 12.81 -20.47 7.63
N GLY A 647 11.78 -20.28 6.80
CA GLY A 647 11.92 -20.24 5.34
C GLY A 647 13.00 -19.28 4.82
N PRO A 648 13.03 -18.01 5.24
CA PRO A 648 14.08 -17.08 4.82
C PRO A 648 15.50 -17.54 5.18
N LEU A 649 15.69 -18.12 6.37
CA LEU A 649 16.99 -18.63 6.82
C LEU A 649 17.42 -19.86 6.01
N LEU A 650 16.49 -20.79 5.76
CA LEU A 650 16.74 -21.96 4.93
C LEU A 650 17.06 -21.58 3.48
N PHE A 651 16.42 -20.54 2.95
CA PHE A 651 16.72 -20.01 1.63
C PHE A 651 18.15 -19.46 1.53
N ILE A 652 18.58 -18.63 2.47
CA ILE A 652 19.95 -18.08 2.42
C ILE A 652 21.01 -19.16 2.64
N ILE A 653 20.73 -20.23 3.39
CA ILE A 653 21.60 -21.41 3.50
C ILE A 653 21.68 -22.14 2.16
N PHE A 654 20.56 -22.25 1.44
CA PHE A 654 20.50 -22.95 0.16
C PHE A 654 21.37 -22.28 -0.91
N ILE A 655 21.26 -20.95 -1.05
CA ILE A 655 22.00 -20.16 -2.05
C ILE A 655 23.44 -19.87 -1.65
N ASN A 656 23.85 -20.23 -0.43
CA ASN A 656 25.12 -19.80 0.18
C ASN A 656 26.38 -20.25 -0.57
N ASP A 657 26.28 -21.31 -1.37
CA ASP A 657 27.40 -21.81 -2.18
C ASP A 657 27.41 -21.24 -3.61
N LEU A 658 26.43 -20.44 -4.02
CA LEU A 658 26.43 -19.77 -5.32
C LEU A 658 27.71 -18.96 -5.56
N PRO A 659 28.19 -18.12 -4.61
CA PRO A 659 29.43 -17.36 -4.83
C PRO A 659 30.66 -18.22 -5.07
N THR A 660 30.66 -19.49 -4.64
CA THR A 660 31.83 -20.38 -4.79
C THR A 660 32.10 -20.81 -6.23
N VAL A 661 31.13 -20.61 -7.13
CA VAL A 661 31.29 -20.90 -8.58
C VAL A 661 31.80 -19.71 -9.38
N LEU A 662 31.90 -18.53 -8.75
CA LEU A 662 32.39 -17.31 -9.38
C LEU A 662 33.92 -17.24 -9.26
N ASP A 663 34.59 -16.76 -10.30
CA ASP A 663 36.07 -16.68 -10.34
C ASP A 663 36.54 -15.23 -10.14
N LYS A 664 36.02 -14.30 -10.94
CA LYS A 664 36.53 -12.92 -11.06
C LYS A 664 35.51 -11.85 -10.68
N ALA A 665 34.24 -12.23 -10.57
CA ALA A 665 33.19 -11.28 -10.28
C ALA A 665 33.10 -10.98 -8.78
N GLN A 666 32.89 -9.70 -8.45
CA GLN A 666 32.32 -9.35 -7.16
C GLN A 666 30.83 -9.67 -7.21
N HIS A 667 30.24 -10.07 -6.08
CA HIS A 667 28.82 -10.37 -6.01
C HIS A 667 28.13 -9.58 -4.91
N MET A 668 26.82 -9.48 -5.04
CA MET A 668 25.91 -9.01 -4.01
C MET A 668 24.68 -9.91 -4.08
N ILE A 669 24.28 -10.47 -2.95
CA ILE A 669 23.06 -11.25 -2.86
C ILE A 669 22.14 -10.58 -1.85
N TYR A 670 20.90 -10.31 -2.25
CA TYR A 670 19.84 -9.88 -1.35
C TYR A 670 18.68 -10.85 -1.49
N ALA A 671 18.63 -11.85 -0.62
CA ALA A 671 17.66 -12.94 -0.77
C ALA A 671 17.84 -13.63 -2.13
N ASP A 672 16.80 -13.66 -2.95
CA ASP A 672 16.81 -14.19 -4.32
C ASP A 672 17.39 -13.22 -5.34
N ASP A 673 17.43 -11.91 -5.05
CA ASP A 673 18.03 -10.92 -5.95
C ASP A 673 19.57 -11.07 -5.92
N THR A 674 20.14 -11.62 -6.98
CA THR A 674 21.59 -11.82 -7.12
C THR A 674 22.13 -10.88 -8.17
N GLN A 675 23.24 -10.22 -7.86
CA GLN A 675 23.95 -9.34 -8.78
C GLN A 675 25.42 -9.71 -8.79
N ILE A 676 26.03 -9.66 -9.97
CA ILE A 676 27.49 -9.75 -10.13
C ILE A 676 28.00 -8.48 -10.79
N LEU A 677 29.18 -8.05 -10.35
CA LEU A 677 29.89 -6.89 -10.85
C LEU A 677 31.25 -7.34 -11.36
N ILE A 678 31.52 -7.05 -12.63
CA ILE A 678 32.79 -7.35 -13.28
C ILE A 678 33.42 -6.02 -13.67
N THR A 679 34.70 -5.84 -13.37
CA THR A 679 35.44 -4.64 -13.72
C THR A 679 36.59 -4.97 -14.65
N GLY A 680 36.98 -4.01 -15.48
CA GLY A 680 38.09 -4.18 -16.39
C GLY A 680 38.35 -2.95 -17.25
N PRO A 681 39.40 -2.99 -18.09
CA PRO A 681 39.78 -1.85 -18.92
C PRO A 681 38.66 -1.46 -19.89
N SER A 682 38.49 -0.15 -20.11
CA SER A 682 37.49 0.39 -21.04
C SER A 682 37.70 -0.06 -22.49
N ARG A 683 38.93 -0.48 -22.84
CA ARG A 683 39.27 -0.98 -24.18
C ARG A 683 40.32 -2.12 -24.08
N PRO A 684 40.11 -3.26 -24.78
CA PRO A 684 38.90 -3.64 -25.51
C PRO A 684 37.80 -4.17 -24.56
N ILE A 685 36.57 -3.67 -24.71
CA ILE A 685 35.42 -4.09 -23.89
C ILE A 685 35.03 -5.56 -24.10
N ALA A 686 35.44 -6.17 -25.22
CA ALA A 686 35.19 -7.57 -25.52
C ALA A 686 35.71 -8.53 -24.45
N GLY A 687 36.82 -8.18 -23.77
CA GLY A 687 37.34 -8.98 -22.66
C GLY A 687 36.39 -8.99 -21.45
N LEU A 688 35.77 -7.84 -21.15
CA LEU A 688 34.80 -7.67 -20.06
C LEU A 688 33.54 -8.50 -20.31
N VAL A 689 32.98 -8.39 -21.52
CA VAL A 689 31.79 -9.16 -21.94
C VAL A 689 32.09 -10.67 -21.94
N THR A 690 33.29 -11.08 -22.31
CA THR A 690 33.69 -12.49 -22.28
C THR A 690 33.76 -13.00 -20.84
N ALA A 691 34.32 -12.22 -19.92
CA ALA A 691 34.33 -12.54 -18.50
C ALA A 691 32.90 -12.63 -17.95
N ALA A 692 32.04 -11.65 -18.27
CA ALA A 692 30.63 -11.66 -17.87
C ALA A 692 29.89 -12.92 -18.33
N ASN A 693 30.03 -13.31 -19.60
CA ASN A 693 29.40 -14.52 -20.12
C ASN A 693 29.92 -15.80 -19.44
N SER A 694 31.19 -15.83 -19.05
CA SER A 694 31.76 -16.97 -18.30
C SER A 694 31.13 -17.11 -16.92
N GLU A 695 30.96 -16.00 -16.20
CA GLU A 695 30.33 -15.97 -14.87
C GLU A 695 28.82 -16.29 -14.95
N ILE A 696 28.13 -15.76 -15.96
CA ILE A 696 26.73 -16.10 -16.25
C ILE A 696 26.58 -17.61 -16.49
N ALA A 697 27.46 -18.20 -17.30
CA ALA A 697 27.43 -19.64 -17.57
C ALA A 697 27.65 -20.47 -16.29
N ALA A 698 28.55 -20.04 -15.41
CA ALA A 698 28.78 -20.69 -14.12
C ALA A 698 27.53 -20.64 -13.21
N ILE A 699 26.85 -19.49 -13.15
CA ILE A 699 25.58 -19.35 -12.40
C ILE A 699 24.48 -20.21 -13.03
N CYS A 700 24.37 -20.26 -14.36
CA CYS A 700 23.39 -21.11 -15.06
C CYS A 700 23.62 -22.59 -14.73
N GLU A 701 24.86 -23.05 -14.72
CA GLU A 701 25.22 -24.42 -14.38
C GLU A 701 24.99 -24.74 -12.89
N TRP A 702 25.29 -23.79 -11.99
CA TRP A 702 24.93 -23.88 -10.58
C TRP A 702 23.42 -23.99 -10.41
N ALA A 703 22.63 -23.15 -11.09
CA ALA A 703 21.17 -23.16 -10.99
C ALA A 703 20.59 -24.49 -11.49
N ARG A 704 21.10 -25.00 -12.62
CA ARG A 704 20.76 -26.33 -13.16
C ARG A 704 21.07 -27.45 -12.17
N SER A 705 22.27 -27.45 -11.59
CA SER A 705 22.70 -28.44 -10.59
C SER A 705 21.89 -28.38 -9.29
N ASN A 706 21.37 -27.20 -8.94
CA ASN A 706 20.53 -26.97 -7.77
C ASN A 706 19.02 -27.07 -8.08
N LEU A 707 18.65 -27.42 -9.31
CA LEU A 707 17.27 -27.53 -9.81
C LEU A 707 16.43 -26.25 -9.62
N ILE A 708 17.07 -25.08 -9.61
CA ILE A 708 16.39 -23.77 -9.60
C ILE A 708 16.43 -23.18 -11.00
N ARG A 709 15.36 -22.50 -11.42
CA ARG A 709 15.24 -21.88 -12.75
C ARG A 709 15.51 -20.38 -12.71
N LEU A 710 16.37 -19.91 -13.61
CA LEU A 710 16.52 -18.49 -13.89
C LEU A 710 15.36 -17.97 -14.73
N ASN A 711 14.97 -16.73 -14.50
CA ASN A 711 13.94 -16.03 -15.26
C ASN A 711 14.60 -15.20 -16.37
N SER A 712 14.77 -15.81 -17.54
CA SER A 712 15.43 -15.16 -18.69
C SER A 712 14.80 -13.83 -19.11
N ASN A 713 13.49 -13.64 -18.89
CA ASN A 713 12.79 -12.41 -19.24
C ASN A 713 13.07 -11.25 -18.27
N LYS A 714 13.61 -11.55 -17.08
CA LYS A 714 13.90 -10.54 -16.04
C LYS A 714 15.37 -10.43 -15.69
N THR A 715 16.17 -11.46 -16.01
CA THR A 715 17.63 -11.37 -15.95
C THR A 715 18.08 -10.32 -16.97
N GLY A 716 18.87 -9.34 -16.50
CA GLY A 716 19.29 -8.20 -17.32
C GLY A 716 20.71 -7.77 -16.97
N ALA A 717 21.46 -7.37 -17.99
CA ALA A 717 22.78 -6.77 -17.84
C ALA A 717 22.67 -5.24 -18.00
N MET A 718 23.34 -4.50 -17.12
CA MET A 718 23.46 -3.05 -17.16
C MET A 718 24.94 -2.68 -17.17
N LEU A 719 25.41 -2.08 -18.26
CA LEU A 719 26.77 -1.57 -18.36
C LEU A 719 26.84 -0.15 -17.80
N SER A 720 27.71 0.10 -16.81
CA SER A 720 27.94 1.42 -16.24
C SER A 720 29.36 1.90 -16.57
N VAL A 721 29.45 2.90 -17.45
CA VAL A 721 30.71 3.58 -17.75
C VAL A 721 30.75 4.87 -16.93
N VAL A 722 31.54 4.89 -15.86
CA VAL A 722 31.81 6.12 -15.11
C VAL A 722 33.20 6.61 -15.50
N ALA A 723 33.27 7.59 -16.40
CA ALA A 723 34.54 8.18 -16.83
C ALA A 723 35.07 9.15 -15.76
N VAL A 724 36.23 8.83 -15.17
CA VAL A 724 36.99 9.78 -14.33
C VAL A 724 38.03 10.49 -15.19
N SER A 725 37.66 11.65 -15.72
CA SER A 725 38.52 12.84 -15.93
C SER A 725 37.86 13.79 -16.93
N GLY A 726 38.07 15.10 -16.77
CA GLY A 726 37.43 16.21 -17.50
C GLY A 726 37.71 16.30 -19.00
N SER A 727 37.91 15.18 -19.70
CA SER A 727 37.98 15.12 -21.15
C SER A 727 36.74 14.37 -21.64
N ARG A 728 35.85 15.06 -22.35
CA ARG A 728 34.74 14.43 -23.11
C ARG A 728 35.33 13.40 -24.07
N VAL A 729 35.33 12.12 -23.69
CA VAL A 729 35.58 11.02 -24.64
C VAL A 729 34.28 10.80 -25.42
N PRO A 730 34.26 10.93 -26.75
CA PRO A 730 33.08 10.61 -27.56
C PRO A 730 32.91 9.08 -27.56
N LEU A 731 32.15 8.57 -26.59
CA LEU A 731 31.90 7.14 -26.41
C LEU A 731 30.45 6.73 -26.77
N MET A 732 29.62 7.69 -27.18
CA MET A 732 28.19 7.45 -27.42
C MET A 732 27.88 6.80 -28.78
N GLU A 733 28.78 6.85 -29.77
CA GLU A 733 28.52 6.28 -31.11
C GLU A 733 28.85 4.78 -31.23
N ASP A 734 29.86 4.26 -30.51
CA ASP A 734 30.24 2.83 -30.58
C ASP A 734 29.38 1.92 -29.67
N LEU A 735 28.66 2.47 -28.69
CA LEU A 735 27.81 1.70 -27.76
C LEU A 735 26.47 1.27 -28.40
N HIS A 736 26.00 1.97 -29.43
CA HIS A 736 24.80 1.54 -30.17
C HIS A 736 25.02 0.21 -30.91
N GLY A 737 26.26 -0.11 -31.29
CA GLY A 737 26.62 -1.41 -31.88
C GLY A 737 26.83 -2.56 -30.86
N CYS A 738 27.17 -2.25 -29.60
CA CYS A 738 27.37 -3.27 -28.54
C CYS A 738 26.13 -3.49 -27.65
N SER A 739 25.12 -2.61 -27.69
CA SER A 739 23.83 -2.83 -27.00
C SER A 739 23.06 -4.05 -27.54
N SER A 740 23.45 -4.59 -28.70
CA SER A 740 22.90 -5.80 -29.30
C SER A 740 23.75 -7.05 -29.08
N THR A 741 24.75 -7.04 -28.20
CA THR A 741 25.50 -8.26 -27.89
C THR A 741 24.59 -9.17 -27.07
N ALA A 742 23.90 -10.08 -27.76
CA ALA A 742 23.00 -11.04 -27.16
C ALA A 742 23.77 -11.91 -26.14
N TYR A 743 23.55 -11.66 -24.85
CA TYR A 743 23.94 -12.59 -23.81
C TYR A 743 23.22 -13.90 -24.07
N ARG A 744 23.97 -14.99 -24.24
CA ARG A 744 23.40 -16.34 -24.39
C ARG A 744 23.05 -16.85 -22.99
N LEU A 745 21.85 -16.54 -22.52
CA LEU A 745 21.25 -17.19 -21.35
C LEU A 745 20.74 -18.59 -21.71
#